data_AF-A0A379LMK3-F1
#
_entry.id   AF-A0A379LMK3-F1
#
_cell.length_a   1.000
_cell.length_b   1.000
_cell.length_c   1.000
_cell.angle_alpha   90.00
_cell.angle_beta   90.00
_cell.angle_gamma   90.00
#
_symmetry.space_group_name_H-M   'P 1'
#
loop_
_entity.id
_entity.type
_entity.pdbx_description
1 polymer ?
#
loop_
_entity_poly.entity_id
_entity_poly.type
_entity_poly.pdbx_seq_one_letter_code
_entity_poly.pdbx_strand_id
1 'polypeptide(L)'
;MSSNIKNSDNELFGHERRSSQRKKQRQEAIEQCKILCETLWQTFCVQNTQENISDDDINQLYDDILEQLKKCVPTKFIPFALFERKRFFEKINQKRKTLNLPPFPEPVIASRVSRPKNINDLDSFLYLSQAQEVANNAIDTWCQKNKFSLLDSISWFLFSLVSFAGYSDDKILKAIYEYMAEDKPVYQLFDDMLCLPIKIESPFYANEIKILNDSLQQLYITRLVIIDDISRLWLYKIQHQTGSDSFPKYHQVIKRLGEFTGEGFTVKSIHKSEYLKHNSVYWQTLPKVRLDIQLVQVLLGNQNQTSITQEQLLRYFQKIKQPKAVLSNNDIEKLTIESKDELRSTDDNSQQFKSDIVKDVRSILNSDAKKIRAKLEQLLTEPLFPNQIRLVTWIIDLHTTGNKISTLKRYLSDIGNDFIASTRDTDFFGWSKHNYHFIYDEILANKNQNRIGYTTTVICSLHSSLKRHFKAPDIDLRGGGDPQIVSSYLIPYQVYQVLQSSISNQHGISDYYKQLLNIVVTLLYRTGMRISEILGLQVKDIEYDNQSFSEYNIIVRSNPYRSLKSDDGTRRIYLSVLLLDDELEQFKKFLNSRRTQNINYLFTYQYQSKILSRHSIEQPIKKILADTIYRDITLHAFRHNAISNMAVILRSDYNIAKYFIDYNENQLTTIRQHFLGKVRKVSTNYWDALMEFAGHADLNTTFSSYIHTADIIASYQLQQANLTLPSHIVYKLINTNRNKLYQHNKLAVDAKENTVDLSQIRHYINRKIKLEQLSTTITICNKVNKDSHDSNTSSNNQKVSAVFGIYNREVIEKLLHDIEDGQPVSEASSLNFNYDDALRLYERALNLVTDSKGNLNHKLISKDRKQKSEHILIAPTPLHYREDNALLQLCFDNLETLYADPSSRRDVKDMLKVFYDKVNTSKSEIRFPFKEKQLFYKYLKVMCRILPSHYWRINVCSIRYKSQNNEKKKRTMSSLVDSEDTLNKTEDLKANYPDFRGTITTDDNYNGYALSVISPVKSKKNQSSALMKYVLHFLLIVEGLSG
;
A
#
# COMPACT_ATOMS: atom_id res chain seq x y z
N MET A 1 -60.04 35.69 22.49
CA MET A 1 -59.93 37.11 22.11
C MET A 1 -58.47 37.51 22.15
N SER A 2 -58.10 38.39 21.24
CA SER A 2 -56.78 38.60 20.68
C SER A 2 -55.74 39.28 21.60
N SER A 3 -54.48 39.08 21.21
CA SER A 3 -53.33 40.02 21.23
C SER A 3 -52.70 40.44 22.56
N ASN A 4 -51.49 39.93 22.84
CA ASN A 4 -50.22 40.65 22.56
C ASN A 4 -49.03 39.91 23.19
N ILE A 5 -48.29 39.14 22.38
CA ILE A 5 -46.96 38.62 22.75
C ILE A 5 -45.94 39.64 22.24
N LYS A 6 -45.34 40.39 23.17
CA LYS A 6 -44.10 41.13 22.96
C LYS A 6 -42.95 40.12 22.92
N ASN A 7 -42.18 40.14 21.83
CA ASN A 7 -40.90 39.46 21.69
C ASN A 7 -39.95 39.84 22.84
N SER A 8 -39.56 38.87 23.65
CA SER A 8 -38.41 38.97 24.56
C SER A 8 -37.18 38.36 23.89
N ASP A 9 -36.20 39.19 23.57
CA ASP A 9 -34.85 38.77 23.23
C ASP A 9 -34.23 38.04 24.43
N ASN A 10 -34.13 36.71 24.35
CA ASN A 10 -33.33 35.92 25.30
C ASN A 10 -31.85 35.98 24.89
N GLU A 11 -31.01 36.57 25.75
CA GLU A 11 -29.56 36.57 25.62
C GLU A 11 -29.00 35.13 25.67
N LEU A 12 -28.57 34.60 24.53
CA LEU A 12 -27.87 33.31 24.44
C LEU A 12 -26.54 33.35 25.21
N PHE A 13 -26.24 32.28 25.96
CA PHE A 13 -24.94 32.11 26.62
C PHE A 13 -23.80 32.20 25.58
N GLY A 14 -22.63 32.72 25.98
CA GLY A 14 -21.55 33.04 25.03
C GLY A 14 -21.08 31.88 24.13
N HIS A 15 -21.20 30.62 24.59
CA HIS A 15 -20.85 29.45 23.78
C HIS A 15 -21.92 29.12 22.72
N GLU A 16 -23.20 29.33 23.01
CA GLU A 16 -24.32 29.18 22.09
C GLU A 16 -24.33 30.28 21.05
N ARG A 17 -24.05 31.54 21.45
CA ARG A 17 -23.88 32.66 20.50
C ARG A 17 -22.75 32.38 19.50
N ARG A 18 -21.60 31.86 19.98
CA ARG A 18 -20.49 31.40 19.12
C ARG A 18 -20.86 30.20 18.25
N SER A 19 -21.74 29.31 18.71
CA SER A 19 -22.23 28.16 17.93
C SER A 19 -23.16 28.62 16.80
N SER A 20 -24.14 29.47 17.11
CA SER A 20 -25.08 30.05 16.15
C SER A 20 -24.37 30.92 15.11
N GLN A 21 -23.41 31.76 15.52
CA GLN A 21 -22.62 32.57 14.61
C GLN A 21 -21.74 31.69 13.68
N ARG A 22 -21.15 30.60 14.19
CA ARG A 22 -20.44 29.62 13.35
C ARG A 22 -21.37 28.91 12.37
N LYS A 23 -22.60 28.59 12.77
CA LYS A 23 -23.60 27.97 11.89
C LYS A 23 -24.01 28.92 10.75
N LYS A 24 -24.22 30.21 11.05
CA LYS A 24 -24.54 31.25 10.06
C LYS A 24 -23.40 31.44 9.05
N GLN A 25 -22.18 31.65 9.53
CA GLN A 25 -21.00 31.80 8.65
C GLN A 25 -20.74 30.54 7.79
N ARG A 26 -21.04 29.34 8.31
CA ARG A 26 -20.99 28.11 7.53
C ARG A 26 -22.03 28.11 6.40
N GLN A 27 -23.26 28.55 6.67
CA GLN A 27 -24.30 28.63 5.64
C GLN A 27 -23.95 29.64 4.56
N GLU A 28 -23.42 30.82 4.94
CA GLU A 28 -22.93 31.84 4.01
C GLU A 28 -21.83 31.29 3.09
N ALA A 29 -20.85 30.55 3.63
CA ALA A 29 -19.79 29.93 2.84
C ALA A 29 -20.32 28.88 1.83
N ILE A 30 -21.33 28.09 2.22
CA ILE A 30 -21.99 27.13 1.32
C ILE A 30 -22.70 27.86 0.18
N GLU A 31 -23.43 28.93 0.50
CA GLU A 31 -24.21 29.67 -0.48
C GLU A 31 -23.31 30.43 -1.48
N GLN A 32 -22.25 31.07 -0.99
CA GLN A 32 -21.23 31.68 -1.83
C GLN A 32 -20.61 30.67 -2.80
N CYS A 33 -20.36 29.44 -2.34
CA CYS A 33 -19.83 28.39 -3.20
C CYS A 33 -20.80 27.96 -4.28
N LYS A 34 -22.10 27.85 -3.99
CA LYS A 34 -23.10 27.51 -5.01
C LYS A 34 -23.12 28.53 -6.14
N ILE A 35 -23.23 29.81 -5.77
CA ILE A 35 -23.28 30.93 -6.72
C ILE A 35 -22.02 30.93 -7.59
N LEU A 36 -20.86 30.75 -6.95
CA LEU A 36 -19.58 30.73 -7.64
C LEU A 36 -19.47 29.54 -8.63
N CYS A 37 -19.87 28.34 -8.20
CA CYS A 37 -19.87 27.15 -9.04
C CYS A 37 -20.80 27.32 -10.24
N GLU A 38 -22.01 27.84 -10.03
CA GLU A 38 -22.98 28.12 -11.10
C GLU A 38 -22.44 29.14 -12.10
N THR A 39 -21.87 30.24 -11.61
CA THR A 39 -21.36 31.33 -12.45
C THR A 39 -20.18 30.87 -13.33
N LEU A 40 -19.19 30.21 -12.71
CA LEU A 40 -18.00 29.75 -13.44
C LEU A 40 -18.34 28.56 -14.35
N TRP A 41 -19.26 27.69 -13.96
CA TRP A 41 -19.77 26.62 -14.82
C TRP A 41 -20.47 27.15 -16.08
N GLN A 42 -21.36 28.15 -15.93
CA GLN A 42 -22.02 28.77 -17.08
C GLN A 42 -21.01 29.42 -18.02
N THR A 43 -20.04 30.15 -17.48
CA THR A 43 -18.95 30.76 -18.26
C THR A 43 -18.16 29.70 -19.03
N PHE A 44 -17.79 28.62 -18.35
CA PHE A 44 -17.09 27.48 -18.94
C PHE A 44 -17.89 26.82 -20.07
N CYS A 45 -19.21 26.62 -19.90
CA CYS A 45 -20.07 26.07 -20.94
C CYS A 45 -20.19 26.97 -22.18
N VAL A 46 -20.20 28.29 -22.00
CA VAL A 46 -20.23 29.26 -23.13
C VAL A 46 -18.91 29.25 -23.90
N GLN A 47 -17.79 29.09 -23.21
CA GLN A 47 -16.46 29.09 -23.82
C GLN A 47 -16.15 27.76 -24.54
N ASN A 48 -16.77 26.65 -24.14
CA ASN A 48 -16.46 25.31 -24.63
C ASN A 48 -17.66 24.68 -25.37
N THR A 49 -18.09 25.31 -26.47
CA THR A 49 -19.26 24.87 -27.27
C THR A 49 -18.95 23.81 -28.33
N GLN A 50 -17.68 23.41 -28.52
CA GLN A 50 -17.30 22.37 -29.49
C GLN A 50 -16.90 21.05 -28.79
N GLU A 51 -17.35 19.93 -29.35
CA GLU A 51 -17.29 18.58 -28.77
C GLU A 51 -15.85 18.06 -28.58
N ASN A 52 -15.23 18.36 -27.44
CA ASN A 52 -14.33 17.50 -26.66
C ASN A 52 -13.73 18.28 -25.47
N ILE A 53 -14.45 18.33 -24.36
CA ILE A 53 -13.91 18.86 -23.09
C ILE A 53 -12.97 17.82 -22.50
N SER A 54 -11.69 18.18 -22.28
CA SER A 54 -10.70 17.30 -21.68
C SER A 54 -10.81 17.26 -20.14
N ASP A 55 -10.21 16.25 -19.52
CA ASP A 55 -10.10 16.19 -18.05
C ASP A 55 -9.30 17.38 -17.50
N ASP A 56 -8.33 17.90 -18.25
CA ASP A 56 -7.47 19.02 -17.84
C ASP A 56 -8.26 20.35 -17.80
N ASP A 57 -9.17 20.57 -18.75
CA ASP A 57 -10.05 21.76 -18.77
C ASP A 57 -10.97 21.80 -17.53
N ILE A 58 -11.47 20.63 -17.12
CA ILE A 58 -12.30 20.50 -15.92
C ILE A 58 -11.46 20.71 -14.65
N ASN A 59 -10.25 20.18 -14.61
CA ASN A 59 -9.35 20.39 -13.48
C ASN A 59 -8.98 21.86 -13.33
N GLN A 60 -8.74 22.57 -14.44
CA GLN A 60 -8.50 24.01 -14.40
C GLN A 60 -9.70 24.78 -13.84
N LEU A 61 -10.92 24.44 -14.27
CA LEU A 61 -12.14 25.02 -13.69
C LEU A 61 -12.24 24.77 -12.17
N TYR A 62 -11.82 23.60 -11.70
CA TYR A 62 -11.78 23.29 -10.28
C TYR A 62 -10.79 24.18 -9.53
N ASP A 63 -9.62 24.42 -10.09
CA ASP A 63 -8.59 25.28 -9.51
C ASP A 63 -9.05 26.75 -9.48
N ASP A 64 -9.70 27.23 -10.53
CA ASP A 64 -10.27 28.58 -10.59
C ASP A 64 -11.33 28.80 -9.50
N ILE A 65 -12.23 27.83 -9.33
CA ILE A 65 -13.23 27.85 -8.24
C ILE A 65 -12.53 27.88 -6.88
N LEU A 66 -11.47 27.07 -6.69
CA LEU A 66 -10.73 27.01 -5.43
C LEU A 66 -10.01 28.33 -5.12
N GLU A 67 -9.36 28.95 -6.10
CA GLU A 67 -8.70 30.25 -5.91
C GLU A 67 -9.69 31.34 -5.50
N GLN A 68 -10.85 31.38 -6.14
CA GLN A 68 -11.90 32.34 -5.81
C GLN A 68 -12.45 32.10 -4.40
N LEU A 69 -12.71 30.84 -4.02
CA LEU A 69 -13.12 30.47 -2.68
C LEU A 69 -12.09 30.88 -1.61
N LYS A 70 -10.79 30.77 -1.90
CA LYS A 70 -9.74 31.21 -0.96
C LYS A 70 -9.78 32.73 -0.72
N LYS A 71 -10.27 33.52 -1.67
CA LYS A 71 -10.39 34.98 -1.57
C LYS A 71 -11.65 35.41 -0.82
N CYS A 72 -12.78 34.70 -1.01
CA CYS A 72 -14.07 35.12 -0.47
C CYS A 72 -14.55 34.34 0.78
N VAL A 73 -14.02 33.14 1.04
CA VAL A 73 -14.43 32.30 2.18
C VAL A 73 -13.31 32.22 3.21
N PRO A 74 -13.57 32.48 4.51
CA PRO A 74 -12.58 32.30 5.56
C PRO A 74 -12.02 30.87 5.60
N THR A 75 -10.71 30.72 5.81
CA THR A 75 -9.99 29.42 5.74
C THR A 75 -10.66 28.30 6.53
N LYS A 76 -11.25 28.61 7.69
CA LYS A 76 -11.96 27.66 8.56
C LYS A 76 -13.24 27.06 7.94
N PHE A 77 -13.80 27.70 6.90
CA PHE A 77 -15.03 27.28 6.22
C PHE A 77 -14.84 26.82 4.77
N ILE A 78 -13.64 27.01 4.19
CA ILE A 78 -13.28 26.50 2.86
C ILE A 78 -13.67 25.01 2.69
N PRO A 79 -13.47 24.10 3.66
CA PRO A 79 -13.88 22.71 3.50
C PRO A 79 -15.38 22.51 3.24
N PHE A 80 -16.25 23.33 3.85
CA PHE A 80 -17.70 23.24 3.63
C PHE A 80 -18.09 23.75 2.24
N ALA A 81 -17.44 24.82 1.77
CA ALA A 81 -17.59 25.29 0.40
C ALA A 81 -17.14 24.21 -0.60
N LEU A 82 -15.97 23.61 -0.40
CA LEU A 82 -15.47 22.55 -1.29
C LEU A 82 -16.36 21.30 -1.31
N PHE A 83 -17.03 20.98 -0.20
CA PHE A 83 -18.05 19.92 -0.17
C PHE A 83 -19.26 20.26 -1.05
N GLU A 84 -19.73 21.50 -1.01
CA GLU A 84 -20.82 21.94 -1.88
C GLU A 84 -20.38 21.99 -3.36
N ARG A 85 -19.13 22.40 -3.65
CA ARG A 85 -18.54 22.31 -5.00
C ARG A 85 -18.60 20.87 -5.53
N LYS A 86 -18.15 19.88 -4.75
CA LYS A 86 -18.24 18.47 -5.17
C LYS A 86 -19.68 18.04 -5.42
N ARG A 87 -20.59 18.35 -4.51
CA ARG A 87 -22.02 18.04 -4.66
C ARG A 87 -22.61 18.66 -5.94
N PHE A 88 -22.16 19.86 -6.31
CA PHE A 88 -22.56 20.52 -7.55
C PHE A 88 -22.12 19.71 -8.79
N PHE A 89 -20.84 19.32 -8.87
CA PHE A 89 -20.33 18.52 -10.00
C PHE A 89 -20.81 17.06 -10.02
N GLU A 90 -21.10 16.46 -8.86
CA GLU A 90 -21.77 15.16 -8.77
C GLU A 90 -23.15 15.21 -9.45
N LYS A 91 -23.94 16.26 -9.22
CA LYS A 91 -25.23 16.45 -9.89
C LYS A 91 -25.07 16.58 -11.41
N ILE A 92 -24.02 17.26 -11.87
CA ILE A 92 -23.69 17.35 -13.31
C ILE A 92 -23.37 15.95 -13.85
N ASN A 93 -22.50 15.20 -13.16
CA ASN A 93 -22.14 13.83 -13.56
C ASN A 93 -23.33 12.86 -13.54
N GLN A 94 -24.26 13.02 -12.60
CA GLN A 94 -25.52 12.25 -12.60
C GLN A 94 -26.36 12.54 -13.85
N LYS A 95 -26.51 13.82 -14.25
CA LYS A 95 -27.19 14.18 -15.50
C LYS A 95 -26.46 13.63 -16.74
N ARG A 96 -25.12 13.71 -16.77
CA ARG A 96 -24.30 13.12 -17.86
C ARG A 96 -24.50 11.61 -17.96
N LYS A 97 -24.57 10.92 -16.83
CA LYS A 97 -24.85 9.48 -16.75
C LYS A 97 -26.23 9.15 -17.33
N THR A 98 -27.27 9.95 -17.05
CA THR A 98 -28.59 9.75 -17.67
C THR A 98 -28.59 9.93 -19.19
N LEU A 99 -27.60 10.66 -19.72
CA LEU A 99 -27.40 10.91 -21.16
C LEU A 99 -26.33 10.01 -21.79
N ASN A 100 -25.85 8.96 -21.11
CA ASN A 100 -24.79 8.06 -21.57
C ASN A 100 -23.45 8.74 -21.93
N LEU A 101 -23.15 9.89 -21.33
CA LEU A 101 -21.87 10.60 -21.51
C LEU A 101 -20.84 10.16 -20.46
N PRO A 102 -19.53 10.16 -20.78
CA PRO A 102 -18.48 9.90 -19.79
C PRO A 102 -18.54 10.95 -18.67
N PRO A 103 -18.38 10.55 -17.40
CA PRO A 103 -18.36 11.48 -16.28
C PRO A 103 -17.10 12.35 -16.36
N PHE A 104 -17.21 13.59 -15.92
CA PHE A 104 -16.06 14.44 -15.68
C PHE A 104 -15.29 13.97 -14.43
N PRO A 105 -13.99 14.27 -14.33
CA PRO A 105 -13.20 13.97 -13.14
C PRO A 105 -13.87 14.59 -11.92
N GLU A 106 -13.95 13.87 -10.80
CA GLU A 106 -14.60 14.38 -9.59
C GLU A 106 -13.70 15.35 -8.83
N PRO A 107 -14.24 16.44 -8.25
CA PRO A 107 -13.43 17.38 -7.48
C PRO A 107 -12.86 16.73 -6.22
N VAL A 108 -11.54 16.79 -6.05
CA VAL A 108 -10.88 16.32 -4.82
C VAL A 108 -11.26 17.22 -3.64
N ILE A 109 -11.63 16.62 -2.51
CA ILE A 109 -11.78 17.30 -1.23
C ILE A 109 -10.93 16.58 -0.19
N ALA A 110 -10.17 17.32 0.61
CA ALA A 110 -9.59 16.78 1.83
C ALA A 110 -10.72 16.40 2.83
N SER A 111 -10.73 15.14 3.27
CA SER A 111 -11.60 14.66 4.34
C SER A 111 -11.47 15.56 5.57
N ARG A 112 -12.59 15.98 6.15
CA ARG A 112 -12.56 16.69 7.43
C ARG A 112 -12.56 15.67 8.54
N VAL A 113 -11.43 15.58 9.22
CA VAL A 113 -11.31 15.05 10.57
C VAL A 113 -12.43 15.59 11.46
N SER A 114 -13.42 14.76 11.78
CA SER A 114 -14.29 15.03 12.91
C SER A 114 -13.47 14.74 14.16
N ARG A 115 -13.30 15.74 15.04
CA ARG A 115 -12.75 15.46 16.38
C ARG A 115 -13.58 14.33 16.98
N PRO A 116 -12.94 13.29 17.52
CA PRO A 116 -13.66 12.27 18.24
C PRO A 116 -14.53 12.93 19.31
N LYS A 117 -15.73 12.38 19.52
CA LYS A 117 -16.58 12.84 20.61
C LYS A 117 -15.75 12.78 21.90
N ASN A 118 -15.69 13.88 22.64
CA ASN A 118 -15.06 13.83 23.97
C ASN A 118 -16.01 13.00 24.86
N ILE A 119 -15.51 11.88 25.37
CA ILE A 119 -16.31 10.92 26.14
C ILE A 119 -16.06 11.09 27.65
N ASN A 120 -15.06 11.88 28.04
CA ASN A 120 -14.94 12.35 29.42
C ASN A 120 -16.04 13.38 29.65
N ASP A 121 -17.20 12.88 30.08
CA ASP A 121 -18.30 13.69 30.58
C ASP A 121 -17.93 14.36 31.91
N LEU A 122 -18.75 15.32 32.31
CA LEU A 122 -18.55 16.05 33.57
C LEU A 122 -18.48 15.07 34.75
N ASP A 123 -19.30 14.03 34.74
CA ASP A 123 -19.39 13.02 35.79
C ASP A 123 -18.06 12.28 35.97
N SER A 124 -17.41 11.88 34.87
CA SER A 124 -16.09 11.23 34.93
C SER A 124 -15.01 12.14 35.51
N PHE A 125 -15.06 13.45 35.23
CA PHE A 125 -14.12 14.41 35.84
C PHE A 125 -14.39 14.62 37.32
N LEU A 126 -15.67 14.70 37.71
CA LEU A 126 -16.06 14.84 39.12
C LEU A 126 -15.70 13.59 39.94
N TYR A 127 -15.68 12.42 39.30
CA TYR A 127 -15.33 11.15 39.96
C TYR A 127 -13.82 10.95 40.17
N LEU A 128 -12.95 11.75 39.57
CA LEU A 128 -11.50 11.56 39.63
C LEU A 128 -10.95 11.48 41.06
N SER A 129 -11.40 12.35 41.96
CA SER A 129 -10.95 12.35 43.36
C SER A 129 -11.34 11.06 44.08
N GLN A 130 -12.55 10.56 43.82
CA GLN A 130 -13.04 9.32 44.40
C GLN A 130 -12.26 8.11 43.84
N ALA A 131 -11.96 8.09 42.53
CA ALA A 131 -11.12 7.05 41.94
C ALA A 131 -9.70 7.02 42.55
N GLN A 132 -9.10 8.19 42.77
CA GLN A 132 -7.81 8.32 43.45
C GLN A 132 -7.87 7.83 44.90
N GLU A 133 -8.93 8.18 45.64
CA GLU A 133 -9.14 7.72 47.01
C GLU A 133 -9.27 6.19 47.08
N VAL A 134 -10.04 5.57 46.18
CA VAL A 134 -10.17 4.11 46.09
C VAL A 134 -8.82 3.44 45.83
N ALA A 135 -8.00 3.98 44.91
CA ALA A 135 -6.66 3.46 44.63
C ALA A 135 -5.71 3.60 45.84
N ASN A 136 -5.76 4.74 46.56
CA ASN A 136 -4.96 4.96 47.77
C ASN A 136 -5.38 4.02 48.91
N ASN A 137 -6.68 3.86 49.13
CA ASN A 137 -7.24 2.94 50.12
C ASN A 137 -6.82 1.48 49.87
N ALA A 138 -6.69 1.08 48.60
CA ALA A 138 -6.16 -0.23 48.24
C ALA A 138 -4.69 -0.38 48.70
N ILE A 139 -3.85 0.61 48.43
CA ILE A 139 -2.43 0.61 48.88
C ILE A 139 -2.35 0.57 50.41
N ASP A 140 -3.16 1.35 51.12
CA ASP A 140 -3.21 1.34 52.59
C ASP A 140 -3.66 -0.01 53.15
N THR A 141 -4.66 -0.62 52.53
CA THR A 141 -5.09 -1.98 52.87
C THR A 141 -3.94 -2.97 52.67
N TRP A 142 -3.18 -2.83 51.59
CA TRP A 142 -2.03 -3.67 51.31
C TRP A 142 -0.89 -3.43 52.30
N CYS A 143 -0.73 -2.23 52.85
CA CYS A 143 0.22 -1.95 53.94
C CYS A 143 -0.19 -2.71 55.21
N GLN A 144 -1.44 -2.52 55.66
CA GLN A 144 -1.95 -2.99 56.95
C GLN A 144 -2.13 -4.52 57.02
N LYS A 145 -2.51 -5.17 55.91
CA LYS A 145 -2.81 -6.60 55.90
C LYS A 145 -1.55 -7.46 55.80
N ASN A 146 -1.37 -8.40 56.73
CA ASN A 146 -0.19 -9.27 56.77
C ASN A 146 -0.26 -10.50 55.84
N LYS A 147 -1.45 -11.04 55.61
CA LYS A 147 -1.68 -12.23 54.77
C LYS A 147 -2.86 -12.00 53.82
N PHE A 148 -2.75 -12.53 52.62
CA PHE A 148 -3.80 -12.49 51.60
C PHE A 148 -4.22 -13.92 51.27
N SER A 149 -5.52 -14.18 51.30
CA SER A 149 -6.10 -15.43 50.79
C SER A 149 -5.97 -15.50 49.25
N LEU A 150 -6.19 -16.68 48.67
CA LEU A 150 -6.26 -16.83 47.21
C LEU A 150 -7.40 -15.97 46.62
N LEU A 151 -8.56 -15.94 47.27
CA LEU A 151 -9.69 -15.06 46.93
C LEU A 151 -9.28 -13.59 46.94
N ASP A 152 -8.62 -13.12 48.01
CA ASP A 152 -8.14 -11.72 48.07
C ASP A 152 -7.15 -11.44 46.94
N SER A 153 -6.23 -12.36 46.65
CA SER A 153 -5.14 -12.15 45.69
C SER A 153 -5.66 -12.06 44.25
N ILE A 154 -6.59 -12.94 43.87
CA ILE A 154 -7.27 -12.88 42.56
C ILE A 154 -8.12 -11.61 42.45
N SER A 155 -8.82 -11.22 43.53
CA SER A 155 -9.64 -10.01 43.53
C SER A 155 -8.78 -8.74 43.42
N TRP A 156 -7.61 -8.72 44.07
CA TRP A 156 -6.64 -7.62 43.96
C TRP A 156 -5.93 -7.59 42.61
N PHE A 157 -5.73 -8.75 41.98
CA PHE A 157 -5.26 -8.82 40.60
C PHE A 157 -6.27 -8.17 39.64
N LEU A 158 -7.55 -8.53 39.70
CA LEU A 158 -8.59 -7.88 38.89
C LEU A 158 -8.72 -6.38 39.20
N PHE A 159 -8.69 -6.00 40.48
CA PHE A 159 -8.69 -4.59 40.90
C PHE A 159 -7.51 -3.82 40.29
N SER A 160 -6.32 -4.42 40.28
CA SER A 160 -5.12 -3.79 39.73
C SER A 160 -5.23 -3.64 38.22
N LEU A 161 -5.78 -4.63 37.51
CA LEU A 161 -6.03 -4.54 36.07
C LEU A 161 -7.04 -3.43 35.72
N VAL A 162 -8.11 -3.28 36.52
CA VAL A 162 -9.07 -2.17 36.39
C VAL A 162 -8.38 -0.82 36.63
N SER A 163 -7.55 -0.74 37.66
CA SER A 163 -7.02 0.53 38.17
C SER A 163 -5.81 1.04 37.41
N PHE A 164 -4.97 0.14 36.89
CA PHE A 164 -3.65 0.47 36.35
C PHE A 164 -3.40 -0.08 34.94
N ALA A 165 -4.14 -1.10 34.49
CA ALA A 165 -3.98 -1.69 33.15
C ALA A 165 -5.09 -1.32 32.15
N GLY A 166 -6.19 -0.72 32.60
CA GLY A 166 -7.25 -0.20 31.74
C GLY A 166 -8.41 -1.17 31.45
N TYR A 167 -8.58 -2.26 32.20
CA TYR A 167 -9.60 -3.28 31.91
C TYR A 167 -10.76 -3.23 32.89
N SER A 168 -11.82 -2.45 32.59
CA SER A 168 -12.99 -2.30 33.48
C SER A 168 -14.30 -2.92 32.97
N ASP A 169 -14.35 -3.42 31.73
CA ASP A 169 -15.52 -4.09 31.17
C ASP A 169 -15.78 -5.45 31.83
N ASP A 170 -17.04 -5.75 32.14
CA ASP A 170 -17.42 -6.95 32.90
C ASP A 170 -17.20 -8.25 32.12
N LYS A 171 -17.33 -8.23 30.79
CA LYS A 171 -17.05 -9.39 29.92
C LYS A 171 -15.55 -9.64 29.84
N ILE A 172 -14.74 -8.58 29.74
CA ILE A 172 -13.28 -8.68 29.79
C ILE A 172 -12.83 -9.28 31.13
N LEU A 173 -13.33 -8.74 32.26
CA LEU A 173 -12.98 -9.24 33.59
C LEU A 173 -13.37 -10.71 33.78
N LYS A 174 -14.55 -11.11 33.30
CA LYS A 174 -14.98 -12.51 33.29
C LYS A 174 -14.03 -13.39 32.49
N ALA A 175 -13.67 -12.98 31.27
CA ALA A 175 -12.77 -13.74 30.41
C ALA A 175 -11.35 -13.85 30.98
N ILE A 176 -10.85 -12.82 31.67
CA ILE A 176 -9.56 -12.88 32.40
C ILE A 176 -9.63 -13.89 33.55
N TYR A 177 -10.70 -13.84 34.36
CA TYR A 177 -10.92 -14.80 35.43
C TYR A 177 -10.97 -16.25 34.89
N GLU A 178 -11.71 -16.49 33.81
CA GLU A 178 -11.81 -17.82 33.17
C GLU A 178 -10.45 -18.28 32.65
N TYR A 179 -9.69 -17.37 32.02
CA TYR A 179 -8.32 -17.66 31.55
C TYR A 179 -7.41 -18.12 32.69
N MET A 180 -7.49 -17.49 33.87
CA MET A 180 -6.72 -17.87 35.05
C MET A 180 -7.23 -19.16 35.69
N ALA A 181 -8.55 -19.35 35.76
CA ALA A 181 -9.16 -20.55 36.35
C ALA A 181 -8.81 -21.82 35.56
N GLU A 182 -8.59 -21.69 34.25
CA GLU A 182 -8.16 -22.77 33.35
C GLU A 182 -6.64 -23.01 33.34
N ASP A 183 -5.85 -22.29 34.16
CA ASP A 183 -4.37 -22.31 34.19
C ASP A 183 -3.72 -22.17 32.80
N LYS A 184 -4.28 -21.29 31.96
CA LYS A 184 -3.73 -21.01 30.63
C LYS A 184 -2.40 -20.23 30.73
N PRO A 185 -1.49 -20.40 29.74
CA PRO A 185 -0.16 -19.81 29.80
C PRO A 185 -0.17 -18.28 29.74
N VAL A 186 0.75 -17.66 30.50
CA VAL A 186 1.06 -16.23 30.40
C VAL A 186 2.20 -16.09 29.41
N TYR A 187 2.04 -15.25 28.39
CA TYR A 187 3.06 -15.07 27.36
C TYR A 187 3.92 -13.84 27.67
N GLN A 188 5.23 -13.98 27.51
CA GLN A 188 6.14 -12.84 27.48
C GLN A 188 6.37 -12.42 26.03
N LEU A 189 5.90 -11.22 25.69
CA LEU A 189 6.13 -10.52 24.43
C LEU A 189 7.35 -9.61 24.56
N PHE A 190 8.16 -9.56 23.50
CA PHE A 190 9.26 -8.59 23.39
C PHE A 190 10.23 -8.70 24.58
N ASP A 191 10.75 -7.57 25.08
CA ASP A 191 11.63 -7.53 26.25
C ASP A 191 10.90 -7.99 27.54
N ASP A 192 9.97 -7.20 28.09
CA ASP A 192 9.37 -7.44 29.44
C ASP A 192 7.83 -7.42 29.49
N MET A 193 7.15 -7.36 28.34
CA MET A 193 5.70 -7.22 28.30
C MET A 193 5.02 -8.58 28.50
N LEU A 194 4.13 -8.70 29.49
CA LEU A 194 3.36 -9.92 29.72
C LEU A 194 1.95 -9.78 29.15
N CYS A 195 1.43 -10.80 28.48
CA CYS A 195 0.08 -10.78 27.92
C CYS A 195 -0.72 -12.07 28.14
N LEU A 196 -2.04 -11.91 28.23
CA LEU A 196 -3.05 -12.97 28.24
C LEU A 196 -3.97 -12.80 27.01
N PRO A 197 -3.92 -13.69 26.01
CA PRO A 197 -4.86 -13.67 24.88
C PRO A 197 -6.22 -14.23 25.31
N ILE A 198 -7.16 -13.36 25.67
CA ILE A 198 -8.51 -13.74 26.09
C ILE A 198 -9.47 -13.79 24.89
N LYS A 199 -10.53 -14.59 25.02
CA LYS A 199 -11.63 -14.70 24.05
C LYS A 199 -12.92 -14.22 24.68
N ILE A 200 -13.62 -13.31 24.00
CA ILE A 200 -14.88 -12.73 24.45
C ILE A 200 -15.95 -13.11 23.45
N GLU A 201 -17.01 -13.78 23.91
CA GLU A 201 -18.14 -14.15 23.06
C GLU A 201 -18.87 -12.89 22.57
N SER A 202 -19.14 -12.83 21.25
CA SER A 202 -19.74 -11.67 20.61
C SER A 202 -20.66 -12.09 19.46
N PRO A 203 -21.94 -11.67 19.45
CA PRO A 203 -22.90 -12.11 18.44
C PRO A 203 -22.76 -11.42 17.08
N PHE A 204 -22.13 -10.24 17.00
CA PHE A 204 -22.16 -9.40 15.78
C PHE A 204 -20.79 -9.00 15.24
N TYR A 205 -19.70 -9.29 15.96
CA TYR A 205 -18.36 -8.84 15.58
C TYR A 205 -17.33 -9.82 16.14
N ALA A 206 -16.47 -10.38 15.29
CA ALA A 206 -15.53 -11.43 15.70
C ALA A 206 -14.33 -11.55 14.76
N ASN A 207 -13.27 -12.19 15.24
CA ASN A 207 -12.13 -12.64 14.44
C ASN A 207 -11.84 -14.14 14.61
N GLU A 208 -12.53 -14.81 15.53
CA GLU A 208 -12.48 -16.25 15.73
C GLU A 208 -13.86 -16.88 15.63
N ILE A 209 -13.93 -18.06 15.01
CA ILE A 209 -15.14 -18.86 14.86
C ILE A 209 -14.86 -20.22 15.48
N LYS A 210 -15.69 -20.63 16.44
CA LYS A 210 -15.68 -21.99 16.99
C LYS A 210 -16.92 -22.72 16.49
N ILE A 211 -16.71 -23.79 15.75
CA ILE A 211 -17.78 -24.69 15.32
C ILE A 211 -18.01 -25.68 16.46
N LEU A 212 -19.20 -25.66 17.07
CA LEU A 212 -19.56 -26.60 18.14
C LEU A 212 -20.12 -27.89 17.54
N ASN A 213 -21.06 -27.76 16.59
CA ASN A 213 -21.70 -28.84 15.81
C ASN A 213 -21.95 -28.34 14.37
N ASP A 214 -22.39 -29.21 13.43
CA ASP A 214 -22.57 -28.90 11.99
C ASP A 214 -23.40 -27.64 11.67
N SER A 215 -24.21 -27.17 12.62
CA SER A 215 -25.02 -25.96 12.47
C SER A 215 -24.67 -24.84 13.46
N LEU A 216 -24.17 -25.09 14.67
CA LEU A 216 -23.98 -24.05 15.70
C LEU A 216 -22.55 -23.49 15.71
N GLN A 217 -22.43 -22.19 15.40
CA GLN A 217 -21.17 -21.45 15.45
C GLN A 217 -21.20 -20.42 16.58
N GLN A 218 -20.14 -20.43 17.40
CA GLN A 218 -19.88 -19.36 18.36
C GLN A 218 -18.79 -18.43 17.85
N LEU A 219 -19.01 -17.15 18.05
CA LEU A 219 -18.18 -16.08 17.54
C LEU A 219 -17.44 -15.41 18.71
N TYR A 220 -16.14 -15.23 18.55
CA TYR A 220 -15.28 -14.69 19.58
C TYR A 220 -14.45 -13.51 19.06
N ILE A 221 -14.29 -12.51 19.94
CA ILE A 221 -13.33 -11.43 19.81
C ILE A 221 -12.10 -11.77 20.64
N THR A 222 -10.92 -11.76 20.01
CA THR A 222 -9.65 -11.84 20.74
C THR A 222 -9.24 -10.46 21.27
N ARG A 223 -8.87 -10.39 22.55
CA ARG A 223 -8.20 -9.23 23.16
C ARG A 223 -6.88 -9.67 23.78
N LEU A 224 -5.86 -8.82 23.68
CA LEU A 224 -4.57 -9.05 24.34
C LEU A 224 -4.55 -8.24 25.64
N VAL A 225 -4.76 -8.93 26.77
CA VAL A 225 -4.71 -8.31 28.09
C VAL A 225 -3.25 -8.20 28.50
N ILE A 226 -2.70 -6.99 28.51
CA ILE A 226 -1.32 -6.72 28.90
C ILE A 226 -1.27 -6.43 30.40
N ILE A 227 -0.40 -7.12 31.12
CA ILE A 227 -0.29 -7.03 32.57
C ILE A 227 0.57 -5.82 32.95
N ASP A 228 0.04 -4.90 33.77
CA ASP A 228 0.79 -3.75 34.30
C ASP A 228 1.72 -4.14 35.46
N ASP A 229 2.50 -3.17 35.93
CA ASP A 229 3.53 -3.40 36.96
C ASP A 229 2.98 -3.83 38.32
N ILE A 230 1.81 -3.36 38.74
CA ILE A 230 1.17 -3.77 39.99
C ILE A 230 0.52 -5.14 39.83
N SER A 231 -0.22 -5.35 38.74
CA SER A 231 -0.84 -6.66 38.46
C SER A 231 0.19 -7.79 38.33
N ARG A 232 1.42 -7.51 37.86
CA ARG A 232 2.55 -8.45 37.86
C ARG A 232 2.89 -8.98 39.26
N LEU A 233 2.87 -8.12 40.29
CA LEU A 233 3.15 -8.52 41.68
C LEU A 233 2.08 -9.49 42.19
N TRP A 234 0.81 -9.21 41.88
CA TRP A 234 -0.31 -10.07 42.26
C TRP A 234 -0.31 -11.38 41.49
N LEU A 235 0.00 -11.37 40.20
CA LEU A 235 0.15 -12.59 39.41
C LEU A 235 1.23 -13.50 40.00
N TYR A 236 2.40 -12.95 40.35
CA TYR A 236 3.44 -13.71 41.03
C TYR A 236 2.92 -14.33 42.33
N LYS A 237 2.22 -13.54 43.16
CA LYS A 237 1.68 -13.99 44.44
C LYS A 237 0.69 -15.15 44.25
N ILE A 238 -0.21 -15.06 43.28
CA ILE A 238 -1.21 -16.08 42.97
C ILE A 238 -0.52 -17.39 42.56
N GLN A 239 0.45 -17.33 41.66
CA GLN A 239 1.17 -18.53 41.20
C GLN A 239 2.00 -19.22 42.29
N HIS A 240 2.36 -18.50 43.37
CA HIS A 240 3.16 -19.00 44.48
C HIS A 240 2.35 -19.25 45.77
N GLN A 241 1.03 -19.10 45.73
CA GLN A 241 0.16 -19.51 46.82
C GLN A 241 -0.07 -21.02 46.73
N THR A 242 0.75 -21.79 47.45
CA THR A 242 0.61 -23.24 47.57
C THR A 242 -0.49 -23.58 48.57
N GLY A 243 -1.56 -24.25 48.13
CA GLY A 243 -2.63 -24.74 49.02
C GLY A 243 -3.65 -25.63 48.30
N SER A 244 -4.30 -26.52 49.06
CA SER A 244 -5.40 -27.41 48.67
C SER A 244 -6.72 -26.67 48.34
N ASP A 245 -6.69 -25.34 48.24
CA ASP A 245 -7.89 -24.52 48.07
C ASP A 245 -8.34 -24.55 46.61
N SER A 246 -9.60 -24.94 46.37
CA SER A 246 -10.20 -24.83 45.05
C SER A 246 -10.15 -23.38 44.55
N PHE A 247 -9.89 -23.18 43.26
CA PHE A 247 -9.95 -21.85 42.63
C PHE A 247 -11.26 -21.14 43.00
N PRO A 248 -11.21 -19.93 43.61
CA PRO A 248 -12.41 -19.24 44.11
C PRO A 248 -13.43 -19.00 43.00
N LYS A 249 -14.73 -19.12 43.30
CA LYS A 249 -15.79 -18.95 42.30
C LYS A 249 -15.88 -17.48 41.85
N TYR A 250 -16.18 -17.27 40.56
CA TYR A 250 -16.31 -15.92 39.97
C TYR A 250 -17.18 -14.96 40.78
N HIS A 251 -18.33 -15.43 41.27
CA HIS A 251 -19.23 -14.58 42.05
C HIS A 251 -18.64 -14.13 43.40
N GLN A 252 -17.74 -14.91 44.00
CA GLN A 252 -17.03 -14.54 45.23
C GLN A 252 -15.98 -13.48 44.91
N VAL A 253 -15.23 -13.66 43.82
CA VAL A 253 -14.22 -12.72 43.35
C VAL A 253 -14.84 -11.35 43.04
N ILE A 254 -15.94 -11.31 42.28
CA ILE A 254 -16.60 -10.04 41.93
C ILE A 254 -17.23 -9.36 43.16
N LYS A 255 -17.82 -10.12 44.08
CA LYS A 255 -18.31 -9.54 45.35
C LYS A 255 -17.16 -8.88 46.12
N ARG A 256 -16.02 -9.58 46.21
CA ARG A 256 -14.83 -9.09 46.91
C ARG A 256 -14.22 -7.87 46.23
N LEU A 257 -14.19 -7.84 44.90
CA LEU A 257 -13.83 -6.66 44.11
C LEU A 257 -14.75 -5.47 44.43
N GLY A 258 -16.07 -5.69 44.50
CA GLY A 258 -17.03 -4.67 44.90
C GLY A 258 -16.76 -4.10 46.30
N GLU A 259 -16.39 -4.96 47.26
CA GLU A 259 -15.97 -4.53 48.60
C GLU A 259 -14.70 -3.67 48.56
N PHE A 260 -13.73 -4.00 47.70
CA PHE A 260 -12.48 -3.22 47.56
C PHE A 260 -12.71 -1.82 46.99
N THR A 261 -13.72 -1.66 46.14
CA THR A 261 -14.11 -0.34 45.59
C THR A 261 -14.97 0.50 46.54
N GLY A 262 -15.46 -0.08 47.64
CA GLY A 262 -16.42 0.57 48.55
C GLY A 262 -17.88 0.56 48.06
N GLU A 263 -18.16 0.04 46.86
CA GLU A 263 -19.50 0.05 46.25
C GLU A 263 -20.31 -1.23 46.51
N GLY A 264 -19.67 -2.33 46.93
CA GLY A 264 -20.35 -3.56 47.33
C GLY A 264 -21.13 -4.27 46.20
N PHE A 265 -20.78 -4.04 44.93
CA PHE A 265 -21.48 -4.67 43.80
C PHE A 265 -21.24 -6.18 43.72
N THR A 266 -22.13 -6.88 43.01
CA THR A 266 -22.08 -8.33 42.74
C THR A 266 -22.11 -8.57 41.23
N VAL A 267 -21.99 -9.83 40.78
CA VAL A 267 -22.11 -10.18 39.35
C VAL A 267 -23.39 -9.62 38.71
N LYS A 268 -24.50 -9.54 39.46
CA LYS A 268 -25.77 -9.00 38.95
C LYS A 268 -25.81 -7.48 38.88
N SER A 269 -24.97 -6.79 39.64
CA SER A 269 -24.97 -5.32 39.76
C SER A 269 -23.67 -4.65 39.30
N ILE A 270 -22.69 -5.42 38.80
CA ILE A 270 -21.38 -4.90 38.36
C ILE A 270 -21.50 -3.79 37.31
N HIS A 271 -22.47 -3.90 36.39
CA HIS A 271 -22.77 -2.87 35.37
C HIS A 271 -23.21 -1.52 35.95
N LYS A 272 -23.56 -1.46 37.24
CA LYS A 272 -23.94 -0.22 37.94
C LYS A 272 -22.77 0.46 38.65
N SER A 273 -21.59 -0.17 38.69
CA SER A 273 -20.42 0.37 39.37
C SER A 273 -20.00 1.71 38.77
N GLU A 274 -19.87 2.74 39.61
CA GLU A 274 -19.42 4.06 39.17
C GLU A 274 -17.90 4.05 38.98
N TYR A 275 -17.17 3.32 39.83
CA TYR A 275 -15.74 3.08 39.68
C TYR A 275 -15.42 2.45 38.33
N LEU A 276 -16.08 1.34 37.94
CA LEU A 276 -15.79 0.70 36.65
C LEU A 276 -16.12 1.58 35.43
N LYS A 277 -17.14 2.44 35.54
CA LYS A 277 -17.54 3.37 34.46
C LYS A 277 -16.59 4.55 34.31
N HIS A 278 -16.19 5.17 35.42
CA HIS A 278 -15.53 6.49 35.42
C HIS A 278 -14.02 6.45 35.69
N ASN A 279 -13.46 5.31 36.08
CA ASN A 279 -12.03 5.17 36.39
C ASN A 279 -11.08 5.45 35.19
N SER A 280 -11.61 5.52 33.96
CA SER A 280 -10.78 5.83 32.79
C SER A 280 -10.06 7.18 32.86
N VAL A 281 -10.65 8.17 33.53
CA VAL A 281 -10.03 9.49 33.74
C VAL A 281 -8.80 9.37 34.64
N TYR A 282 -8.84 8.51 35.66
CA TYR A 282 -7.71 8.27 36.54
C TYR A 282 -6.48 7.77 35.75
N TRP A 283 -6.67 6.83 34.82
CA TRP A 283 -5.58 6.33 33.95
C TRP A 283 -4.87 7.45 33.19
N GLN A 284 -5.64 8.42 32.69
CA GLN A 284 -5.11 9.55 31.93
C GLN A 284 -4.34 10.55 32.80
N THR A 285 -4.55 10.54 34.12
CA THR A 285 -3.83 11.38 35.09
C THR A 285 -2.56 10.73 35.64
N LEU A 286 -2.32 9.44 35.36
CA LEU A 286 -1.11 8.76 35.81
C LEU A 286 0.15 9.43 35.24
N PRO A 287 1.26 9.52 36.02
CA PRO A 287 2.46 10.23 35.60
C PRO A 287 3.01 9.71 34.28
N LYS A 288 3.39 10.59 33.35
CA LYS A 288 3.98 10.24 32.03
C LYS A 288 3.06 9.46 31.07
N VAL A 289 1.81 9.15 31.44
CA VAL A 289 0.84 8.53 30.54
C VAL A 289 0.34 9.53 29.50
N ARG A 290 0.19 9.07 28.25
CA ARG A 290 -0.29 9.87 27.11
C ARG A 290 -1.40 9.17 26.33
N LEU A 291 -2.39 8.68 27.07
CA LEU A 291 -3.50 7.90 26.54
C LEU A 291 -4.60 8.83 25.98
N ASP A 292 -4.83 8.74 24.67
CA ASP A 292 -5.90 9.48 24.01
C ASP A 292 -7.27 8.78 24.18
N ILE A 293 -8.35 9.51 23.86
CA ILE A 293 -9.70 9.03 24.07
C ILE A 293 -10.06 7.81 23.20
N GLN A 294 -9.44 7.60 22.02
CA GLN A 294 -9.68 6.40 21.21
C GLN A 294 -9.11 5.18 21.91
N LEU A 295 -7.88 5.28 22.44
CA LEU A 295 -7.25 4.18 23.16
C LEU A 295 -7.95 3.89 24.49
N VAL A 296 -8.51 4.90 25.16
CA VAL A 296 -9.44 4.70 26.29
C VAL A 296 -10.65 3.86 25.85
N GLN A 297 -11.29 4.18 24.72
CA GLN A 297 -12.44 3.39 24.24
C GLN A 297 -12.06 1.97 23.83
N VAL A 298 -10.84 1.74 23.32
CA VAL A 298 -10.31 0.39 23.07
C VAL A 298 -10.21 -0.37 24.38
N LEU A 299 -9.58 0.21 25.40
CA LEU A 299 -9.40 -0.40 26.72
C LEU A 299 -10.74 -0.72 27.40
N LEU A 300 -11.71 0.20 27.33
CA LEU A 300 -13.08 0.01 27.81
C LEU A 300 -13.91 -1.00 26.99
N GLY A 301 -13.43 -1.44 25.82
CA GLY A 301 -14.18 -2.35 24.94
C GLY A 301 -15.33 -1.70 24.15
N ASN A 302 -15.47 -0.37 24.22
CA ASN A 302 -16.50 0.39 23.49
C ASN A 302 -16.15 0.62 22.01
N GLN A 303 -14.87 0.57 21.67
CA GLN A 303 -14.41 0.65 20.28
C GLN A 303 -14.30 -0.75 19.70
N ASN A 304 -15.09 -1.05 18.66
CA ASN A 304 -14.95 -2.30 17.91
C ASN A 304 -13.53 -2.39 17.34
N GLN A 305 -12.80 -3.39 17.82
CA GLN A 305 -11.44 -3.75 17.42
C GLN A 305 -11.19 -5.20 17.83
N THR A 306 -10.36 -5.91 17.07
CA THR A 306 -9.84 -7.22 17.45
C THR A 306 -8.33 -7.19 17.46
N SER A 307 -7.72 -7.81 18.47
CA SER A 307 -6.30 -8.12 18.43
C SER A 307 -6.07 -9.39 17.61
N ILE A 308 -4.82 -9.72 17.28
CA ILE A 308 -4.54 -11.00 16.62
C ILE A 308 -4.93 -12.19 17.50
N THR A 309 -5.37 -13.28 16.87
CA THR A 309 -5.71 -14.52 17.57
C THR A 309 -4.50 -15.10 18.30
N GLN A 310 -4.71 -15.94 19.31
CA GLN A 310 -3.61 -16.64 19.99
C GLN A 310 -2.75 -17.46 19.01
N GLU A 311 -3.37 -18.10 18.02
CA GLU A 311 -2.66 -18.84 16.97
C GLU A 311 -1.76 -17.91 16.13
N GLN A 312 -2.30 -16.76 15.69
CA GLN A 312 -1.52 -15.77 14.95
C GLN A 312 -0.40 -15.16 15.80
N LEU A 313 -0.64 -14.93 17.10
CA LEU A 313 0.37 -14.45 18.03
C LEU A 313 1.54 -15.44 18.11
N LEU A 314 1.25 -16.71 18.38
CA LEU A 314 2.29 -17.74 18.45
C LEU A 314 3.06 -17.86 17.12
N ARG A 315 2.34 -17.86 16.01
CA ARG A 315 2.92 -17.91 14.67
C ARG A 315 3.82 -16.72 14.37
N TYR A 316 3.44 -15.51 14.78
CA TYR A 316 4.22 -14.28 14.56
C TYR A 316 5.66 -14.40 15.12
N PHE A 317 5.83 -15.09 16.25
CA PHE A 317 7.14 -15.29 16.89
C PHE A 317 7.83 -16.61 16.52
N GLN A 318 7.25 -17.44 15.66
CA GLN A 318 7.88 -18.69 15.21
C GLN A 318 8.94 -18.46 14.13
N LYS A 319 9.98 -19.31 14.14
CA LYS A 319 11.00 -19.35 13.07
C LYS A 319 10.38 -19.79 11.74
N ILE A 320 10.73 -19.08 10.67
CA ILE A 320 10.23 -19.35 9.32
C ILE A 320 11.22 -20.25 8.60
N LYS A 321 10.71 -21.37 8.06
CA LYS A 321 11.51 -22.25 7.19
C LYS A 321 11.65 -21.62 5.81
N GLN A 322 12.82 -21.78 5.19
CA GLN A 322 13.02 -21.36 3.81
C GLN A 322 12.12 -22.18 2.86
N PRO A 323 11.28 -21.55 2.03
CA PRO A 323 10.45 -22.23 1.06
C PRO A 323 11.26 -23.00 0.02
N LYS A 324 10.70 -24.13 -0.44
CA LYS A 324 11.27 -24.94 -1.53
C LYS A 324 10.56 -24.74 -2.88
N ALA A 325 9.75 -23.69 -2.99
CA ALA A 325 8.91 -23.45 -4.15
C ALA A 325 9.72 -23.12 -5.41
N VAL A 326 9.34 -23.73 -6.52
CA VAL A 326 9.87 -23.43 -7.86
C VAL A 326 8.78 -22.72 -8.68
N LEU A 327 9.08 -21.51 -9.14
CA LEU A 327 8.21 -20.70 -9.98
C LEU A 327 8.65 -20.73 -11.44
N SER A 328 7.66 -20.63 -12.32
CA SER A 328 7.82 -20.49 -13.77
C SER A 328 7.03 -19.28 -14.29
N ASN A 329 7.41 -18.73 -15.45
CA ASN A 329 6.62 -17.64 -16.08
C ASN A 329 5.14 -18.01 -16.24
N ASN A 330 4.84 -19.29 -16.48
CA ASN A 330 3.48 -19.81 -16.59
C ASN A 330 2.65 -19.61 -15.32
N ASP A 331 3.27 -19.62 -14.13
CA ASP A 331 2.56 -19.38 -12.87
C ASP A 331 2.02 -17.93 -12.77
N ILE A 332 2.57 -17.01 -13.58
CA ILE A 332 2.20 -15.59 -13.63
C ILE A 332 1.31 -15.31 -14.84
N GLU A 333 1.70 -15.85 -16.01
CA GLU A 333 1.06 -15.62 -17.30
C GLU A 333 -0.24 -16.42 -17.51
N LYS A 334 -0.39 -17.59 -16.86
CA LYS A 334 -1.62 -18.38 -17.00
C LYS A 334 -2.81 -17.61 -16.45
N LEU A 335 -3.69 -17.24 -17.38
CA LEU A 335 -5.08 -16.86 -17.13
C LEU A 335 -5.88 -18.15 -16.86
N THR A 336 -5.67 -18.84 -15.75
CA THR A 336 -6.54 -19.98 -15.43
C THR A 336 -7.86 -19.48 -14.85
N ILE A 337 -8.86 -19.36 -15.73
CA ILE A 337 -10.16 -19.96 -15.44
C ILE A 337 -10.01 -21.44 -15.80
N GLU A 338 -9.41 -22.20 -14.91
CA GLU A 338 -9.72 -23.63 -14.81
C GLU A 338 -10.53 -23.73 -13.54
N SER A 339 -11.85 -23.69 -13.71
CA SER A 339 -12.78 -24.22 -12.71
C SER A 339 -12.29 -25.63 -12.36
N LYS A 340 -11.79 -25.79 -11.14
CA LYS A 340 -11.62 -27.11 -10.54
C LYS A 340 -12.99 -27.76 -10.45
N ASP A 341 -13.35 -28.52 -11.48
CA ASP A 341 -14.30 -29.61 -11.34
C ASP A 341 -13.57 -30.72 -10.57
N GLU A 342 -13.55 -30.59 -9.24
CA GLU A 342 -13.22 -31.71 -8.37
C GLU A 342 -14.40 -32.68 -8.40
N LEU A 343 -14.21 -33.74 -9.20
CA LEU A 343 -14.78 -35.08 -9.10
C LEU A 343 -15.67 -35.27 -7.85
N ARG A 344 -16.97 -35.00 -8.01
CA ARG A 344 -17.99 -35.66 -7.21
C ARG A 344 -18.36 -36.94 -7.95
N SER A 345 -18.14 -38.04 -7.25
CA SER A 345 -18.56 -39.39 -7.58
C SER A 345 -19.95 -39.40 -8.19
N THR A 346 -20.03 -39.97 -9.39
CA THR A 346 -21.26 -40.45 -10.00
C THR A 346 -21.90 -41.47 -9.08
N ASP A 347 -23.10 -41.16 -8.58
CA ASP A 347 -24.15 -42.15 -8.41
C ASP A 347 -25.53 -41.50 -8.59
N ASP A 348 -26.29 -42.19 -9.44
CA ASP A 348 -27.74 -42.20 -9.70
C ASP A 348 -28.49 -40.98 -10.28
N ASN A 349 -28.79 -41.14 -11.58
CA ASN A 349 -30.12 -41.06 -12.19
C ASN A 349 -30.96 -39.78 -11.96
N SER A 350 -30.71 -38.76 -12.78
CA SER A 350 -31.79 -37.97 -13.39
C SER A 350 -31.35 -37.38 -14.74
N GLN A 351 -32.22 -37.50 -15.73
CA GLN A 351 -31.98 -37.06 -17.11
C GLN A 351 -31.55 -35.59 -17.21
N GLN A 352 -30.55 -35.36 -18.06
CA GLN A 352 -29.89 -34.10 -18.37
C GLN A 352 -30.83 -32.90 -18.58
N PHE A 353 -30.69 -31.88 -17.73
CA PHE A 353 -31.16 -30.52 -18.01
C PHE A 353 -30.18 -29.82 -18.97
N LYS A 354 -30.63 -29.52 -20.19
CA LYS A 354 -29.91 -28.65 -21.14
C LYS A 354 -30.29 -27.18 -20.86
N SER A 355 -29.28 -26.35 -20.58
CA SER A 355 -29.29 -24.92 -20.16
C SER A 355 -29.48 -24.68 -18.65
N ASP A 356 -28.36 -24.51 -17.96
CA ASP A 356 -28.31 -24.00 -16.59
C ASP A 356 -28.35 -22.47 -16.70
N ILE A 357 -29.56 -21.88 -16.55
CA ILE A 357 -29.78 -20.44 -16.71
C ILE A 357 -28.81 -19.59 -15.87
N VAL A 358 -28.39 -20.09 -14.70
CA VAL A 358 -27.48 -19.38 -13.81
C VAL A 358 -26.08 -19.32 -14.44
N LYS A 359 -25.64 -20.40 -15.10
CA LYS A 359 -24.41 -20.40 -15.89
C LYS A 359 -24.51 -19.48 -17.11
N ASP A 360 -25.64 -19.44 -17.80
CA ASP A 360 -25.84 -18.59 -18.98
C ASP A 360 -25.81 -17.10 -18.61
N VAL A 361 -26.57 -16.72 -17.58
CA VAL A 361 -26.51 -15.35 -17.04
C VAL A 361 -25.11 -15.01 -16.54
N ARG A 362 -24.42 -15.93 -15.85
CA ARG A 362 -23.03 -15.71 -15.40
C ARG A 362 -22.07 -15.50 -16.57
N SER A 363 -22.25 -16.24 -17.66
CA SER A 363 -21.49 -16.08 -18.91
C SER A 363 -21.72 -14.70 -19.53
N ILE A 364 -22.98 -14.24 -19.60
CA ILE A 364 -23.32 -12.90 -20.09
C ILE A 364 -22.67 -11.82 -19.22
N LEU A 365 -22.73 -11.96 -17.89
CA LEU A 365 -22.09 -11.03 -16.94
C LEU A 365 -20.55 -11.05 -17.01
N ASN A 366 -19.94 -12.07 -17.61
CA ASN A 366 -18.51 -12.14 -17.89
C ASN A 366 -18.12 -11.49 -19.23
N SER A 367 -19.09 -11.09 -20.05
CA SER A 367 -18.86 -10.48 -21.36
C SER A 367 -18.78 -8.94 -21.30
N ASP A 368 -18.63 -8.29 -22.46
CA ASP A 368 -18.48 -6.83 -22.58
C ASP A 368 -19.59 -6.06 -21.84
N ALA A 369 -19.20 -5.23 -20.88
CA ALA A 369 -20.08 -4.45 -20.00
C ALA A 369 -21.12 -3.63 -20.76
N LYS A 370 -20.78 -3.10 -21.96
CA LYS A 370 -21.68 -2.29 -22.77
C LYS A 370 -22.82 -3.11 -23.42
N LYS A 371 -22.63 -4.42 -23.54
CA LYS A 371 -23.57 -5.34 -24.23
C LYS A 371 -24.35 -6.22 -23.27
N ILE A 372 -24.10 -6.15 -21.96
CA ILE A 372 -24.73 -7.02 -20.96
C ILE A 372 -26.26 -6.90 -21.03
N ARG A 373 -26.80 -5.67 -21.00
CA ARG A 373 -28.24 -5.44 -21.05
C ARG A 373 -28.89 -6.05 -22.28
N ALA A 374 -28.38 -5.72 -23.47
CA ALA A 374 -28.90 -6.23 -24.73
C ALA A 374 -28.86 -7.76 -24.80
N LYS A 375 -27.80 -8.39 -24.28
CA LYS A 375 -27.70 -9.86 -24.22
C LYS A 375 -28.66 -10.49 -23.22
N LEU A 376 -28.90 -9.86 -22.07
CA LEU A 376 -29.90 -10.35 -21.10
C LEU A 376 -31.33 -10.18 -21.66
N GLU A 377 -31.61 -9.08 -22.35
CA GLU A 377 -32.90 -8.87 -23.04
C GLU A 377 -33.08 -9.85 -24.20
N GLN A 378 -32.01 -10.16 -24.95
CA GLN A 378 -32.02 -11.22 -25.96
C GLN A 378 -32.29 -12.60 -25.34
N LEU A 379 -31.67 -12.91 -24.19
CA LEU A 379 -31.90 -14.18 -23.48
C LEU A 379 -33.38 -14.34 -23.08
N LEU A 380 -34.09 -13.25 -22.77
CA LEU A 380 -35.53 -13.29 -22.50
C LEU A 380 -36.40 -13.62 -23.72
N THR A 381 -35.85 -13.55 -24.94
CA THR A 381 -36.57 -13.93 -26.17
C THR A 381 -36.45 -15.43 -26.48
N GLU A 382 -35.58 -16.15 -25.76
CA GLU A 382 -35.44 -17.61 -25.85
C GLU A 382 -36.55 -18.31 -25.03
N PRO A 383 -36.88 -19.59 -25.33
CA PRO A 383 -37.89 -20.33 -24.58
C PRO A 383 -37.40 -20.69 -23.17
N LEU A 384 -37.58 -19.76 -22.22
CA LEU A 384 -37.24 -19.91 -20.81
C LEU A 384 -38.45 -20.33 -19.97
N PHE A 385 -38.21 -21.10 -18.90
CA PHE A 385 -39.24 -21.41 -17.91
C PHE A 385 -39.63 -20.14 -17.11
N PRO A 386 -40.86 -20.08 -16.55
CA PRO A 386 -41.35 -18.89 -15.85
C PRO A 386 -40.42 -18.33 -14.76
N ASN A 387 -39.78 -19.19 -13.98
CA ASN A 387 -38.88 -18.76 -12.89
C ASN A 387 -37.47 -18.40 -13.38
N GLN A 388 -37.06 -18.91 -14.54
CA GLN A 388 -35.85 -18.44 -15.23
C GLN A 388 -36.05 -17.02 -15.75
N ILE A 389 -37.22 -16.71 -16.33
CA ILE A 389 -37.60 -15.34 -16.76
C ILE A 389 -37.55 -14.38 -15.57
N ARG A 390 -38.08 -14.78 -14.41
CA ARG A 390 -38.03 -13.97 -13.17
C ARG A 390 -36.61 -13.68 -12.72
N LEU A 391 -35.73 -14.68 -12.72
CA LEU A 391 -34.32 -14.52 -12.37
C LEU A 391 -33.60 -13.55 -13.32
N VAL A 392 -33.76 -13.72 -14.64
CA VAL A 392 -33.14 -12.85 -15.64
C VAL A 392 -33.66 -11.41 -15.52
N THR A 393 -34.96 -11.25 -15.32
CA THR A 393 -35.61 -9.93 -15.11
C THR A 393 -35.06 -9.22 -13.87
N TRP A 394 -34.85 -9.95 -12.77
CA TRP A 394 -34.22 -9.39 -11.58
C TRP A 394 -32.79 -8.92 -11.81
N ILE A 395 -31.99 -9.66 -12.57
CA ILE A 395 -30.61 -9.25 -12.92
C ILE A 395 -30.62 -8.01 -13.83
N ILE A 396 -31.60 -7.88 -14.74
CA ILE A 396 -31.81 -6.67 -15.55
C ILE A 396 -32.20 -5.48 -14.67
N ASP A 397 -33.10 -5.65 -13.70
CA ASP A 397 -33.48 -4.62 -12.74
C ASP A 397 -32.28 -4.13 -11.91
N LEU A 398 -31.47 -5.07 -11.41
CA LEU A 398 -30.23 -4.75 -10.70
C LEU A 398 -29.25 -3.97 -11.57
N HIS A 399 -29.13 -4.33 -12.84
CA HIS A 399 -28.28 -3.61 -13.79
C HIS A 399 -28.81 -2.19 -14.05
N THR A 400 -30.11 -2.05 -14.27
CA THR A 400 -30.79 -0.79 -14.59
C THR A 400 -30.77 0.19 -13.42
N THR A 401 -30.81 -0.32 -12.18
CA THR A 401 -30.64 0.48 -10.95
C THR A 401 -29.20 0.96 -10.72
N GLY A 402 -28.26 0.60 -11.62
CA GLY A 402 -26.90 1.13 -11.62
C GLY A 402 -25.91 0.36 -10.74
N ASN A 403 -26.24 -0.87 -10.32
CA ASN A 403 -25.34 -1.71 -9.54
C ASN A 403 -24.12 -2.16 -10.36
N LYS A 404 -22.96 -2.30 -9.70
CA LYS A 404 -21.73 -2.82 -10.33
C LYS A 404 -21.93 -4.29 -10.75
N ILE A 405 -21.32 -4.71 -11.87
CA ILE A 405 -21.38 -6.11 -12.36
C ILE A 405 -20.92 -7.11 -11.29
N SER A 406 -19.94 -6.75 -10.47
CA SER A 406 -19.49 -7.57 -9.34
C SER A 406 -20.61 -7.83 -8.32
N THR A 407 -21.49 -6.86 -8.09
CA THR A 407 -22.66 -7.00 -7.22
C THR A 407 -23.66 -7.97 -7.84
N LEU A 408 -23.97 -7.82 -9.13
CA LEU A 408 -24.87 -8.75 -9.84
C LEU A 408 -24.35 -10.19 -9.78
N LYS A 409 -23.06 -10.41 -10.06
CA LYS A 409 -22.43 -11.73 -9.94
C LYS A 409 -22.51 -12.28 -8.53
N ARG A 410 -22.28 -11.44 -7.52
CA ARG A 410 -22.35 -11.82 -6.11
C ARG A 410 -23.78 -12.20 -5.71
N TYR A 411 -24.79 -11.45 -6.15
CA TYR A 411 -26.20 -11.70 -5.88
C TYR A 411 -26.66 -12.99 -6.56
N LEU A 412 -26.32 -13.15 -7.84
CA LEU A 412 -26.61 -14.36 -8.61
C LEU A 412 -25.95 -15.61 -8.00
N SER A 413 -24.69 -15.51 -7.58
CA SER A 413 -24.00 -16.63 -6.91
C SER A 413 -24.56 -16.95 -5.52
N ASP A 414 -25.20 -15.99 -4.86
CA ASP A 414 -25.68 -16.16 -3.49
C ASP A 414 -27.01 -16.91 -3.43
N ILE A 415 -27.97 -16.56 -4.30
CA ILE A 415 -29.32 -17.18 -4.28
C ILE A 415 -29.76 -17.78 -5.62
N GLY A 416 -29.04 -17.56 -6.72
CA GLY A 416 -29.54 -17.88 -8.06
C GLY A 416 -29.79 -19.38 -8.27
N ASN A 417 -28.87 -20.23 -7.81
CA ASN A 417 -29.04 -21.69 -7.91
C ASN A 417 -30.14 -22.19 -6.98
N ASP A 418 -30.16 -21.74 -5.72
CA ASP A 418 -31.15 -22.19 -4.74
C ASP A 418 -32.56 -21.74 -5.13
N PHE A 419 -32.69 -20.51 -5.65
CA PHE A 419 -33.95 -20.00 -6.17
C PHE A 419 -34.47 -20.88 -7.31
N ILE A 420 -33.65 -21.20 -8.31
CA ILE A 420 -34.08 -22.05 -9.43
C ILE A 420 -34.37 -23.49 -8.96
N ALA A 421 -33.61 -24.02 -8.00
CA ALA A 421 -33.83 -25.35 -7.44
C ALA A 421 -35.16 -25.42 -6.66
N SER A 422 -35.42 -24.49 -5.74
CA SER A 422 -36.63 -24.43 -4.91
C SER A 422 -37.89 -24.02 -5.70
N THR A 423 -37.75 -23.44 -6.88
CA THR A 423 -38.89 -22.95 -7.68
C THR A 423 -39.09 -23.71 -8.99
N ARG A 424 -38.39 -24.83 -9.18
CA ARG A 424 -38.28 -25.50 -10.48
C ARG A 424 -39.63 -25.78 -11.17
N ASP A 425 -40.57 -26.38 -10.44
CA ASP A 425 -41.87 -26.83 -10.98
C ASP A 425 -43.04 -25.98 -10.47
N THR A 426 -42.75 -24.84 -9.83
CA THR A 426 -43.78 -24.04 -9.18
C THR A 426 -44.25 -22.86 -10.02
N ASP A 427 -45.55 -22.77 -10.25
CA ASP A 427 -46.18 -21.57 -10.77
C ASP A 427 -46.50 -20.61 -9.62
N PHE A 428 -46.07 -19.36 -9.75
CA PHE A 428 -46.25 -18.30 -8.76
C PHE A 428 -47.65 -17.66 -8.85
N PHE A 429 -48.48 -18.10 -9.81
CA PHE A 429 -49.84 -17.62 -9.99
C PHE A 429 -50.68 -17.85 -8.71
N GLY A 430 -51.21 -16.78 -8.12
CA GLY A 430 -52.05 -16.84 -6.92
C GLY A 430 -51.30 -17.10 -5.60
N TRP A 431 -49.97 -17.01 -5.57
CA TRP A 431 -49.21 -17.25 -4.34
C TRP A 431 -49.53 -16.28 -3.20
N SER A 432 -49.71 -16.85 -2.01
CA SER A 432 -49.85 -16.09 -0.76
C SER A 432 -48.49 -15.65 -0.21
N LYS A 433 -48.48 -14.70 0.71
CA LYS A 433 -47.29 -14.30 1.48
C LYS A 433 -46.58 -15.50 2.14
N HIS A 434 -47.32 -16.51 2.58
CA HIS A 434 -46.76 -17.70 3.22
C HIS A 434 -45.93 -18.55 2.25
N ASN A 435 -46.36 -18.69 1.00
CA ASN A 435 -45.66 -19.49 -0.01
C ASN A 435 -44.28 -18.93 -0.33
N TYR A 436 -44.18 -17.60 -0.44
CA TYR A 436 -42.89 -16.92 -0.61
C TYR A 436 -42.01 -17.04 0.64
N HIS A 437 -42.58 -16.88 1.85
CA HIS A 437 -41.82 -17.11 3.09
C HIS A 437 -41.24 -18.52 3.14
N PHE A 438 -42.02 -19.55 2.79
CA PHE A 438 -41.57 -20.93 2.80
C PHE A 438 -40.33 -21.15 1.94
N ILE A 439 -40.31 -20.64 0.70
CA ILE A 439 -39.15 -20.78 -0.18
C ILE A 439 -37.97 -19.93 0.29
N TYR A 440 -38.22 -18.73 0.81
CA TYR A 440 -37.15 -17.92 1.36
C TYR A 440 -36.53 -18.57 2.60
N ASP A 441 -37.34 -19.16 3.48
CA ASP A 441 -36.87 -19.90 4.65
C ASP A 441 -36.10 -21.16 4.23
N GLU A 442 -36.50 -21.87 3.18
CA GLU A 442 -35.76 -23.00 2.61
C GLU A 442 -34.40 -22.56 2.03
N ILE A 443 -34.37 -21.46 1.27
CA ILE A 443 -33.12 -20.89 0.76
C ILE A 443 -32.21 -20.50 1.92
N LEU A 444 -32.75 -19.87 2.97
CA LEU A 444 -31.99 -19.43 4.14
C LEU A 444 -31.48 -20.60 4.99
N ALA A 445 -32.26 -21.68 5.13
CA ALA A 445 -31.88 -22.88 5.89
C ALA A 445 -30.62 -23.55 5.34
N ASN A 446 -30.39 -23.44 4.02
CA ASN A 446 -29.23 -24.00 3.32
C ASN A 446 -28.00 -23.07 3.32
N LYS A 447 -28.06 -21.92 4.00
CA LYS A 447 -26.95 -20.94 4.04
C LYS A 447 -26.16 -21.01 5.34
N ASN A 448 -24.92 -20.55 5.25
CA ASN A 448 -24.09 -20.34 6.43
C ASN A 448 -24.76 -19.30 7.35
N GLN A 449 -24.89 -19.62 8.64
CA GLN A 449 -25.54 -18.76 9.64
C GLN A 449 -24.97 -17.34 9.69
N ASN A 450 -23.68 -17.16 9.41
CA ASN A 450 -23.02 -15.85 9.40
C ASN A 450 -23.27 -15.03 8.12
N ARG A 451 -24.09 -15.54 7.19
CA ARG A 451 -24.42 -14.90 5.91
C ARG A 451 -25.93 -14.79 5.69
N ILE A 452 -26.73 -15.11 6.70
CA ILE A 452 -28.20 -15.08 6.61
C ILE A 452 -28.67 -13.66 6.29
N GLY A 453 -28.18 -12.62 6.96
CA GLY A 453 -28.58 -11.23 6.74
C GLY A 453 -28.26 -10.72 5.34
N TYR A 454 -27.08 -11.05 4.81
CA TYR A 454 -26.72 -10.76 3.42
C TYR A 454 -27.65 -11.50 2.46
N THR A 455 -27.88 -12.79 2.68
CA THR A 455 -28.81 -13.59 1.86
C THR A 455 -30.21 -12.99 1.90
N THR A 456 -30.73 -12.61 3.07
CA THR A 456 -32.02 -11.93 3.22
C THR A 456 -32.05 -10.61 2.44
N THR A 457 -30.96 -9.85 2.43
CA THR A 457 -30.86 -8.61 1.62
C THR A 457 -30.96 -8.91 0.12
N VAL A 458 -30.30 -9.97 -0.35
CA VAL A 458 -30.37 -10.41 -1.75
C VAL A 458 -31.78 -10.91 -2.09
N ILE A 459 -32.40 -11.70 -1.21
CA ILE A 459 -33.80 -12.15 -1.34
C ILE A 459 -34.76 -10.96 -1.39
N CYS A 460 -34.60 -9.95 -0.53
CA CYS A 460 -35.41 -8.74 -0.56
C CYS A 460 -35.29 -8.01 -1.91
N SER A 461 -34.09 -7.99 -2.49
CA SER A 461 -33.86 -7.42 -3.82
C SER A 461 -34.58 -8.21 -4.91
N LEU A 462 -34.52 -9.55 -4.87
CA LEU A 462 -35.26 -10.42 -5.78
C LEU A 462 -36.78 -10.20 -5.62
N HIS A 463 -37.30 -10.24 -4.39
CA HIS A 463 -38.71 -10.06 -4.09
C HIS A 463 -39.24 -8.69 -4.55
N SER A 464 -38.42 -7.65 -4.45
CA SER A 464 -38.75 -6.32 -4.97
C SER A 464 -38.94 -6.33 -6.50
N SER A 465 -38.13 -7.10 -7.23
CA SER A 465 -38.31 -7.32 -8.67
C SER A 465 -39.57 -8.14 -8.96
N LEU A 466 -39.85 -9.16 -8.15
CA LEU A 466 -41.07 -9.97 -8.28
C LEU A 466 -42.35 -9.16 -8.06
N LYS A 467 -42.35 -8.25 -7.08
CA LYS A 467 -43.45 -7.31 -6.83
C LYS A 467 -43.67 -6.38 -8.02
N ARG A 468 -42.58 -5.86 -8.60
CA ARG A 468 -42.64 -4.90 -9.72
C ARG A 468 -43.21 -5.52 -11.00
N HIS A 469 -42.77 -6.72 -11.36
CA HIS A 469 -43.03 -7.31 -12.68
C HIS A 469 -44.02 -8.48 -12.68
N PHE A 470 -44.21 -9.15 -11.53
CA PHE A 470 -44.94 -10.42 -11.44
C PHE A 470 -46.06 -10.41 -10.38
N LYS A 471 -46.49 -9.23 -9.93
CA LYS A 471 -47.62 -9.03 -8.99
C LYS A 471 -47.47 -9.82 -7.66
N ALA A 472 -46.25 -10.06 -7.20
CA ALA A 472 -46.02 -10.69 -5.91
C ALA A 472 -46.58 -9.83 -4.74
N PRO A 473 -47.11 -10.45 -3.67
CA PRO A 473 -47.64 -9.74 -2.52
C PRO A 473 -46.54 -9.02 -1.74
N ASP A 474 -46.93 -8.05 -0.91
CA ASP A 474 -45.99 -7.38 -0.02
C ASP A 474 -45.58 -8.30 1.14
N ILE A 475 -44.29 -8.38 1.43
CA ILE A 475 -43.73 -9.28 2.44
C ILE A 475 -42.76 -8.50 3.32
N ASP A 476 -42.92 -8.65 4.63
CA ASP A 476 -42.00 -8.11 5.63
C ASP A 476 -40.94 -9.20 5.92
N LEU A 477 -39.81 -9.11 5.23
CA LEU A 477 -38.64 -9.94 5.49
C LEU A 477 -37.73 -9.20 6.46
N ARG A 478 -37.89 -9.46 7.77
CA ARG A 478 -37.02 -8.90 8.80
C ARG A 478 -35.69 -9.64 8.81
N GLY A 479 -34.68 -9.09 8.13
CA GLY A 479 -33.30 -9.57 8.25
C GLY A 479 -32.59 -8.96 9.46
N GLY A 480 -32.00 -9.79 10.31
CA GLY A 480 -30.93 -9.37 11.21
C GLY A 480 -29.64 -9.15 10.41
N GLY A 481 -28.80 -8.18 10.80
CA GLY A 481 -27.50 -7.96 10.15
C GLY A 481 -26.54 -9.14 10.41
N ASP A 482 -25.76 -9.52 9.40
CA ASP A 482 -24.71 -10.54 9.57
C ASP A 482 -23.62 -10.08 10.54
N PRO A 483 -23.02 -11.01 11.30
CA PRO A 483 -21.86 -10.70 12.10
C PRO A 483 -20.68 -10.30 11.20
N GLN A 484 -20.01 -9.22 11.56
CA GLN A 484 -18.77 -8.80 10.89
C GLN A 484 -17.61 -9.68 11.38
N ILE A 485 -17.13 -10.57 10.49
CA ILE A 485 -15.97 -11.41 10.75
C ILE A 485 -14.72 -10.79 10.13
N VAL A 486 -13.71 -10.53 10.96
CA VAL A 486 -12.48 -9.82 10.59
C VAL A 486 -11.29 -10.76 10.58
N SER A 487 -10.55 -10.77 9.47
CA SER A 487 -9.29 -11.49 9.35
C SER A 487 -8.16 -10.72 10.03
N SER A 488 -7.88 -11.02 11.30
CA SER A 488 -6.80 -10.37 12.06
C SER A 488 -5.43 -10.99 11.76
N TYR A 489 -4.61 -10.32 10.96
CA TYR A 489 -3.27 -10.80 10.57
C TYR A 489 -2.18 -9.75 10.83
N LEU A 490 -1.04 -10.21 11.35
CA LEU A 490 0.24 -9.50 11.32
C LEU A 490 1.27 -10.36 10.58
N ILE A 491 2.17 -9.71 9.84
CA ILE A 491 3.18 -10.36 9.01
C ILE A 491 4.55 -9.94 9.52
N PRO A 492 5.31 -10.84 10.18
CA PRO A 492 6.66 -10.54 10.58
C PRO A 492 7.53 -10.15 9.39
N TYR A 493 8.47 -9.25 9.63
CA TYR A 493 9.44 -8.83 8.61
C TYR A 493 10.18 -10.01 7.97
N GLN A 494 10.46 -11.07 8.74
CA GLN A 494 11.10 -12.29 8.23
C GLN A 494 10.27 -12.97 7.12
N VAL A 495 8.94 -12.90 7.16
CA VAL A 495 8.09 -13.44 6.07
C VAL A 495 8.30 -12.62 4.80
N TYR A 496 8.36 -11.28 4.93
CA TYR A 496 8.61 -10.38 3.82
C TYR A 496 9.99 -10.62 3.19
N GLN A 497 11.03 -10.79 4.00
CA GLN A 497 12.37 -11.15 3.53
C GLN A 497 12.39 -12.51 2.81
N VAL A 498 11.69 -13.51 3.36
CA VAL A 498 11.58 -14.84 2.75
C VAL A 498 10.89 -14.75 1.39
N LEU A 499 9.84 -13.96 1.25
CA LEU A 499 9.19 -13.73 -0.04
C LEU A 499 10.14 -13.08 -1.05
N GLN A 500 10.81 -11.97 -0.68
CA GLN A 500 11.73 -11.27 -1.59
C GLN A 500 12.91 -12.16 -2.01
N SER A 501 13.53 -12.86 -1.07
CA SER A 501 14.66 -13.75 -1.37
C SER A 501 14.23 -14.95 -2.19
N SER A 502 13.06 -15.54 -1.88
CA SER A 502 12.50 -16.64 -2.65
C SER A 502 12.17 -16.23 -4.08
N ILE A 503 11.64 -15.03 -4.32
CA ILE A 503 11.40 -14.49 -5.67
C ILE A 503 12.72 -14.26 -6.41
N SER A 504 13.69 -13.61 -5.75
CA SER A 504 14.96 -13.23 -6.37
C SER A 504 15.80 -14.43 -6.79
N ASN A 505 15.72 -15.53 -6.03
CA ASN A 505 16.47 -16.76 -6.26
C ASN A 505 15.81 -17.73 -7.28
N GLN A 506 14.66 -17.39 -7.86
CA GLN A 506 14.02 -18.27 -8.83
C GLN A 506 14.77 -18.29 -10.17
N HIS A 507 14.95 -19.48 -10.75
CA HIS A 507 15.55 -19.63 -12.09
C HIS A 507 14.50 -19.73 -13.21
N GLY A 508 13.27 -20.16 -12.89
CA GLY A 508 12.22 -20.40 -13.89
C GLY A 508 11.37 -19.18 -14.27
N ILE A 509 11.58 -18.03 -13.61
CA ILE A 509 10.90 -16.76 -13.95
C ILE A 509 11.90 -15.76 -14.54
N SER A 510 11.44 -14.93 -15.48
CA SER A 510 12.25 -13.87 -16.08
C SER A 510 12.60 -12.78 -15.06
N ASP A 511 13.71 -12.09 -15.28
CA ASP A 511 14.14 -11.01 -14.37
C ASP A 511 13.13 -9.86 -14.32
N TYR A 512 12.42 -9.63 -15.41
CA TYR A 512 11.25 -8.75 -15.46
C TYR A 512 10.20 -9.12 -14.40
N TYR A 513 9.80 -10.39 -14.34
CA TYR A 513 8.78 -10.85 -13.41
C TYR A 513 9.29 -10.90 -11.97
N LYS A 514 10.58 -11.19 -11.74
CA LYS A 514 11.21 -11.06 -10.42
C LYS A 514 11.11 -9.64 -9.90
N GLN A 515 11.56 -8.67 -10.70
CA GLN A 515 11.53 -7.26 -10.33
C GLN A 515 10.09 -6.80 -10.10
N LEU A 516 9.16 -7.19 -10.98
CA LEU A 516 7.73 -6.88 -10.86
C LEU A 516 7.15 -7.42 -9.55
N LEU A 517 7.34 -8.71 -9.24
CA LEU A 517 6.81 -9.34 -8.03
C LEU A 517 7.41 -8.71 -6.77
N ASN A 518 8.73 -8.48 -6.74
CA ASN A 518 9.41 -7.83 -5.61
C ASN A 518 8.85 -6.43 -5.35
N ILE A 519 8.63 -5.62 -6.39
CA ILE A 519 8.03 -4.28 -6.24
C ILE A 519 6.59 -4.38 -5.74
N VAL A 520 5.77 -5.28 -6.30
CA VAL A 520 4.37 -5.45 -5.86
C VAL A 520 4.31 -5.88 -4.39
N VAL A 521 5.13 -6.84 -3.96
CA VAL A 521 5.19 -7.28 -2.57
C VAL A 521 5.68 -6.16 -1.65
N THR A 522 6.67 -5.38 -2.09
CA THR A 522 7.17 -4.20 -1.36
C THR A 522 6.07 -3.17 -1.17
N LEU A 523 5.34 -2.81 -2.24
CA LEU A 523 4.23 -1.88 -2.14
C LEU A 523 3.12 -2.41 -1.23
N LEU A 524 2.76 -3.70 -1.32
CA LEU A 524 1.78 -4.32 -0.42
C LEU A 524 2.21 -4.19 1.06
N TYR A 525 3.47 -4.54 1.36
CA TYR A 525 4.01 -4.56 2.72
C TYR A 525 4.19 -3.16 3.32
N ARG A 526 4.72 -2.20 2.55
CA ARG A 526 5.06 -0.84 3.01
C ARG A 526 3.85 0.10 3.05
N THR A 527 2.95 0.00 2.08
CA THR A 527 1.92 1.03 1.84
C THR A 527 0.50 0.58 2.22
N GLY A 528 0.28 -0.72 2.38
CA GLY A 528 -1.06 -1.27 2.65
C GLY A 528 -2.08 -1.04 1.54
N MET A 529 -1.65 -0.67 0.33
CA MET A 529 -2.54 -0.53 -0.83
C MET A 529 -3.28 -1.84 -1.12
N ARG A 530 -4.53 -1.74 -1.60
CA ARG A 530 -5.24 -2.93 -2.09
C ARG A 530 -4.54 -3.45 -3.35
N ILE A 531 -4.55 -4.76 -3.59
CA ILE A 531 -3.93 -5.32 -4.81
C ILE A 531 -4.51 -4.70 -6.09
N SER A 532 -5.83 -4.45 -6.14
CA SER A 532 -6.46 -3.76 -7.26
C SER A 532 -6.00 -2.30 -7.40
N GLU A 533 -5.60 -1.67 -6.29
CA GLU A 533 -5.01 -0.34 -6.32
C GLU A 533 -3.64 -0.38 -6.98
N ILE A 534 -2.77 -1.31 -6.57
CA ILE A 534 -1.42 -1.46 -7.11
C ILE A 534 -1.46 -1.82 -8.60
N LEU A 535 -2.21 -2.85 -8.98
CA LEU A 535 -2.29 -3.31 -10.37
C LEU A 535 -2.91 -2.27 -11.31
N GLY A 536 -3.77 -1.40 -10.78
CA GLY A 536 -4.38 -0.31 -11.55
C GLY A 536 -3.50 0.94 -11.70
N LEU A 537 -2.30 0.99 -11.15
CA LEU A 537 -1.43 2.17 -11.22
C LEU A 537 -0.95 2.44 -12.65
N GLN A 538 -1.11 3.69 -13.07
CA GLN A 538 -0.54 4.20 -14.30
C GLN A 538 0.80 4.89 -14.04
N VAL A 539 1.65 4.96 -15.04
CA VAL A 539 2.93 5.68 -14.98
C VAL A 539 2.70 7.16 -14.62
N LYS A 540 1.61 7.76 -15.11
CA LYS A 540 1.20 9.12 -14.78
C LYS A 540 0.63 9.30 -13.36
N ASP A 541 0.36 8.21 -12.64
CA ASP A 541 -0.07 8.28 -11.25
C ASP A 541 1.13 8.39 -10.30
N ILE A 542 2.37 8.33 -10.83
CA ILE A 542 3.58 8.54 -10.05
C ILE A 542 4.01 10.00 -10.17
N GLU A 543 3.79 10.75 -9.11
CA GLU A 543 4.36 12.09 -8.96
C GLU A 543 5.78 11.96 -8.43
N TYR A 544 6.67 12.79 -8.96
CA TYR A 544 7.99 12.95 -8.40
C TYR A 544 8.40 14.41 -8.49
N ASP A 545 9.30 14.84 -7.60
CA ASP A 545 9.89 16.16 -7.71
C ASP A 545 10.65 16.23 -9.03
N ASN A 546 10.11 17.06 -9.92
CA ASN A 546 10.74 17.47 -11.17
C ASN A 546 12.11 18.14 -10.95
N GLN A 547 12.40 18.43 -9.67
CA GLN A 547 13.62 19.02 -9.21
C GLN A 547 14.69 17.93 -8.96
N SER A 548 14.80 17.45 -7.73
CA SER A 548 15.86 16.53 -7.32
C SER A 548 15.65 15.05 -7.67
N PHE A 549 14.48 14.65 -8.21
CA PHE A 549 14.11 13.23 -8.37
C PHE A 549 14.37 12.41 -7.09
N SER A 550 14.11 13.03 -5.96
CA SER A 550 14.33 12.50 -4.62
C SER A 550 13.01 12.11 -3.96
N GLU A 551 11.91 12.80 -4.30
CA GLU A 551 10.57 12.56 -3.77
C GLU A 551 9.75 11.82 -4.81
N TYR A 552 9.29 10.61 -4.48
CA TYR A 552 8.38 9.81 -5.30
C TYR A 552 7.11 9.53 -4.51
N ASN A 553 5.97 9.79 -5.14
CA ASN A 553 4.66 9.67 -4.56
C ASN A 553 3.71 8.94 -5.52
N ILE A 554 2.82 8.11 -4.97
CA ILE A 554 1.74 7.48 -5.72
C ILE A 554 0.45 8.26 -5.48
N ILE A 555 -0.24 8.63 -6.56
CA ILE A 555 -1.60 9.15 -6.53
C ILE A 555 -2.58 8.01 -6.77
N VAL A 556 -3.24 7.59 -5.70
CA VAL A 556 -4.33 6.63 -5.78
C VAL A 556 -5.58 7.40 -6.16
N ARG A 557 -6.13 7.18 -7.36
CA ARG A 557 -7.38 7.77 -7.88
C ARG A 557 -8.17 6.81 -8.76
N SER A 558 -9.45 7.03 -8.96
CA SER A 558 -10.23 6.23 -9.93
C SER A 558 -9.67 6.40 -11.35
N ASN A 559 -9.70 5.33 -12.14
CA ASN A 559 -9.35 5.34 -13.56
C ASN A 559 -10.23 4.31 -14.33
N PRO A 560 -10.18 4.26 -15.67
CA PRO A 560 -11.07 3.38 -16.46
C PRO A 560 -10.99 1.88 -16.10
N TYR A 561 -9.86 1.43 -15.55
CA TYR A 561 -9.67 0.05 -15.11
C TYR A 561 -10.06 -0.17 -13.63
N ARG A 562 -9.90 0.86 -12.80
CA ARG A 562 -10.08 0.81 -11.35
C ARG A 562 -11.05 1.88 -10.88
N SER A 563 -12.26 1.47 -10.47
CA SER A 563 -13.11 2.31 -9.64
C SER A 563 -12.72 2.18 -8.17
N LEU A 564 -12.59 3.31 -7.46
CA LEU A 564 -12.50 3.30 -6.00
C LEU A 564 -13.87 2.98 -5.39
N LYS A 565 -13.87 2.56 -4.11
CA LYS A 565 -15.11 2.24 -3.37
C LYS A 565 -15.86 3.50 -2.93
N SER A 566 -15.12 4.54 -2.58
CA SER A 566 -15.60 5.89 -2.25
C SER A 566 -14.49 6.88 -2.58
N ASP A 567 -14.82 8.17 -2.54
CA ASP A 567 -13.88 9.24 -2.90
C ASP A 567 -12.79 9.41 -1.85
N ASP A 568 -13.05 8.98 -0.61
CA ASP A 568 -12.05 8.86 0.46
C ASP A 568 -10.93 7.86 0.12
N GLY A 569 -11.12 7.04 -0.91
CA GLY A 569 -10.07 6.19 -1.46
C GLY A 569 -8.99 6.97 -2.21
N THR A 570 -9.28 8.21 -2.63
CA THR A 570 -8.33 9.06 -3.36
C THR A 570 -7.32 9.64 -2.39
N ARG A 571 -6.03 9.28 -2.54
CA ARG A 571 -4.97 9.68 -1.59
C ARG A 571 -3.59 9.67 -2.22
N ARG A 572 -2.66 10.39 -1.60
CA ARG A 572 -1.23 10.39 -1.93
C ARG A 572 -0.48 9.45 -0.98
N ILE A 573 0.39 8.62 -1.52
CA ILE A 573 1.27 7.70 -0.75
C ILE A 573 2.71 8.09 -1.04
N TYR A 574 3.46 8.45 0.00
CA TYR A 574 4.81 9.01 -0.11
C TYR A 574 5.87 7.89 -0.10
N LEU A 575 6.28 7.42 -1.28
CA LEU A 575 7.21 6.29 -1.40
C LEU A 575 8.59 6.62 -0.86
N SER A 576 9.11 7.83 -1.10
CA SER A 576 10.42 8.23 -0.57
C SER A 576 10.50 8.29 0.96
N VAL A 577 9.35 8.27 1.64
CA VAL A 577 9.26 8.23 3.10
C VAL A 577 9.07 6.80 3.61
N LEU A 578 8.35 5.97 2.85
CA LEU A 578 7.93 4.64 3.28
C LEU A 578 8.88 3.52 2.82
N LEU A 579 9.53 3.64 1.66
CA LEU A 579 10.42 2.60 1.16
C LEU A 579 11.83 2.80 1.74
N LEU A 580 12.53 1.70 1.97
CA LEU A 580 13.98 1.75 2.23
C LEU A 580 14.72 2.20 0.96
N ASP A 581 15.94 2.72 1.10
CA ASP A 581 16.71 3.27 -0.02
C ASP A 581 16.87 2.27 -1.18
N ASP A 582 17.23 1.02 -0.87
CA ASP A 582 17.38 -0.05 -1.87
C ASP A 582 16.04 -0.41 -2.54
N GLU A 583 14.93 -0.35 -1.80
CA GLU A 583 13.58 -0.62 -2.32
C GLU A 583 13.12 0.51 -3.25
N LEU A 584 13.38 1.76 -2.85
CA LEU A 584 13.06 2.94 -3.62
C LEU A 584 13.86 2.96 -4.93
N GLU A 585 15.15 2.65 -4.90
CA GLU A 585 15.98 2.55 -6.10
C GLU A 585 15.50 1.47 -7.07
N GLN A 586 15.07 0.30 -6.56
CA GLN A 586 14.46 -0.73 -7.41
C GLN A 586 13.16 -0.25 -8.06
N PHE A 587 12.32 0.48 -7.31
CA PHE A 587 11.10 1.08 -7.84
C PHE A 587 11.39 2.12 -8.92
N LYS A 588 12.34 3.04 -8.69
CA LYS A 588 12.76 4.07 -9.66
C LYS A 588 13.22 3.45 -10.97
N LYS A 589 14.10 2.44 -10.91
CA LYS A 589 14.59 1.71 -12.10
C LYS A 589 13.45 1.10 -12.90
N PHE A 590 12.50 0.47 -12.22
CA PHE A 590 11.34 -0.13 -12.88
C PHE A 590 10.41 0.90 -13.51
N LEU A 591 10.12 2.00 -12.81
CA LEU A 591 9.31 3.10 -13.32
C LEU A 591 9.95 3.72 -14.57
N ASN A 592 11.25 3.97 -14.55
CA ASN A 592 11.98 4.54 -15.67
C ASN A 592 11.90 3.63 -16.90
N SER A 593 12.11 2.31 -16.70
CA SER A 593 11.92 1.30 -17.74
C SER A 593 10.52 1.35 -18.36
N ARG A 594 9.46 1.67 -17.59
CA ARG A 594 8.09 1.79 -18.14
C ARG A 594 7.87 3.06 -18.92
N ARG A 595 8.45 4.16 -18.48
CA ARG A 595 8.39 5.45 -19.16
C ARG A 595 9.05 5.36 -20.53
N THR A 596 10.24 4.79 -20.61
CA THR A 596 10.96 4.63 -21.89
C THR A 596 10.22 3.70 -22.86
N GLN A 597 9.49 2.70 -22.34
CA GLN A 597 8.64 1.82 -23.16
C GLN A 597 7.33 2.46 -23.62
N ASN A 598 7.02 3.68 -23.18
CA ASN A 598 5.76 4.40 -23.41
C ASN A 598 4.52 3.55 -23.07
N ILE A 599 4.58 2.85 -21.92
CA ILE A 599 3.47 2.04 -21.42
C ILE A 599 2.65 2.88 -20.43
N ASN A 600 1.32 2.83 -20.58
CA ASN A 600 0.43 3.57 -19.68
C ASN A 600 0.39 2.98 -18.26
N TYR A 601 0.24 1.65 -18.12
CA TYR A 601 0.16 0.97 -16.83
C TYR A 601 1.53 0.53 -16.31
N LEU A 602 1.77 0.71 -15.01
CA LEU A 602 3.05 0.39 -14.38
C LEU A 602 3.29 -1.13 -14.32
N PHE A 603 2.23 -1.92 -14.10
CA PHE A 603 2.30 -3.37 -13.96
C PHE A 603 1.55 -4.07 -15.10
N THR A 604 2.30 -4.57 -16.08
CA THR A 604 1.75 -5.33 -17.23
C THR A 604 2.43 -6.69 -17.42
N TYR A 605 1.84 -7.58 -18.21
CA TYR A 605 2.52 -8.80 -18.64
C TYR A 605 3.77 -8.44 -19.48
N GLN A 606 4.79 -9.31 -19.44
CA GLN A 606 6.03 -9.09 -20.16
C GLN A 606 5.73 -8.95 -21.66
N TYR A 607 6.26 -7.89 -22.27
CA TYR A 607 6.04 -7.53 -23.68
C TYR A 607 4.61 -7.16 -24.08
N GLN A 608 3.67 -7.05 -23.13
CA GLN A 608 2.29 -6.67 -23.40
C GLN A 608 1.92 -5.37 -22.68
N SER A 609 0.96 -4.62 -23.24
CA SER A 609 0.34 -3.46 -22.59
C SER A 609 -0.83 -3.85 -21.68
N LYS A 610 -1.05 -5.16 -21.45
CA LYS A 610 -2.15 -5.70 -20.67
C LYS A 610 -1.81 -5.77 -19.19
N ILE A 611 -2.69 -5.24 -18.34
CA ILE A 611 -2.56 -5.23 -16.88
C ILE A 611 -2.60 -6.65 -16.32
N LEU A 612 -1.84 -6.93 -15.26
CA LEU A 612 -1.88 -8.23 -14.58
C LEU A 612 -3.24 -8.46 -13.90
N SER A 613 -3.63 -9.73 -13.85
CA SER A 613 -4.73 -10.15 -12.99
C SER A 613 -4.28 -10.25 -11.52
N ARG A 614 -5.21 -10.16 -10.57
CA ARG A 614 -4.94 -10.47 -9.16
C ARG A 614 -4.33 -11.87 -9.00
N HIS A 615 -4.82 -12.83 -9.78
CA HIS A 615 -4.35 -14.23 -9.75
C HIS A 615 -2.87 -14.34 -10.09
N SER A 616 -2.38 -13.55 -11.04
CA SER A 616 -0.97 -13.49 -11.46
C SER A 616 0.00 -13.06 -10.34
N ILE A 617 -0.51 -12.45 -9.26
CA ILE A 617 0.26 -12.11 -8.07
C ILE A 617 -0.03 -13.09 -6.93
N GLU A 618 -1.29 -13.46 -6.75
CA GLU A 618 -1.72 -14.32 -5.65
C GLU A 618 -1.14 -15.74 -5.75
N GLN A 619 -1.07 -16.33 -6.95
CA GLN A 619 -0.55 -17.70 -7.12
C GLN A 619 0.94 -17.83 -6.80
N PRO A 620 1.85 -17.00 -7.34
CA PRO A 620 3.27 -17.06 -6.96
C PRO A 620 3.48 -16.95 -5.45
N ILE A 621 2.78 -16.01 -4.79
CA ILE A 621 2.90 -15.81 -3.34
C ILE A 621 2.37 -17.02 -2.57
N LYS A 622 1.21 -17.57 -2.93
CA LYS A 622 0.67 -18.79 -2.32
C LYS A 622 1.60 -19.98 -2.50
N LYS A 623 2.18 -20.15 -3.69
CA LYS A 623 3.10 -21.24 -3.99
C LYS A 623 4.39 -21.14 -3.18
N ILE A 624 4.94 -19.93 -3.01
CA ILE A 624 6.08 -19.69 -2.11
C ILE A 624 5.72 -20.01 -0.66
N LEU A 625 4.55 -19.60 -0.18
CA LEU A 625 4.18 -19.79 1.23
C LEU A 625 3.57 -21.15 1.55
N ALA A 626 3.29 -22.01 0.56
CA ALA A 626 2.54 -23.26 0.72
C ALA A 626 3.10 -24.19 1.80
N ASP A 627 4.43 -24.34 1.86
CA ASP A 627 5.12 -25.22 2.82
C ASP A 627 5.52 -24.51 4.12
N THR A 628 5.09 -23.27 4.30
CA THR A 628 5.34 -22.49 5.51
C THR A 628 4.12 -22.51 6.42
N ILE A 629 4.31 -22.16 7.69
CA ILE A 629 3.20 -21.86 8.59
C ILE A 629 2.34 -20.69 8.09
N TYR A 630 2.79 -19.96 7.06
CA TYR A 630 2.14 -18.80 6.47
C TYR A 630 1.29 -19.04 5.21
N ARG A 631 0.93 -20.30 4.92
CA ARG A 631 0.18 -20.72 3.71
C ARG A 631 -1.21 -20.09 3.49
N ASP A 632 -1.83 -19.59 4.55
CA ASP A 632 -3.17 -18.96 4.55
C ASP A 632 -3.13 -17.43 4.39
N ILE A 633 -1.93 -16.81 4.33
CA ILE A 633 -1.81 -15.38 4.06
C ILE A 633 -2.46 -15.06 2.72
N THR A 634 -3.40 -14.11 2.75
CA THR A 634 -3.96 -13.50 1.54
C THR A 634 -3.27 -12.19 1.22
N LEU A 635 -3.41 -11.70 -0.01
CA LEU A 635 -2.91 -10.37 -0.39
C LEU A 635 -3.52 -9.25 0.47
N HIS A 636 -4.73 -9.45 1.03
CA HIS A 636 -5.34 -8.45 1.90
C HIS A 636 -4.68 -8.41 3.29
N ALA A 637 -4.07 -9.50 3.76
CA ALA A 637 -3.38 -9.53 5.04
C ALA A 637 -2.22 -8.52 5.11
N PHE A 638 -1.55 -8.24 3.99
CA PHE A 638 -0.53 -7.19 3.90
C PHE A 638 -1.09 -5.80 4.26
N ARG A 639 -2.35 -5.53 3.92
CA ARG A 639 -3.01 -4.27 4.30
C ARG A 639 -3.30 -4.21 5.80
N HIS A 640 -3.77 -5.30 6.41
CA HIS A 640 -3.93 -5.38 7.88
C HIS A 640 -2.59 -5.13 8.57
N ASN A 641 -1.53 -5.80 8.10
CA ASN A 641 -0.18 -5.61 8.62
C ASN A 641 0.32 -4.17 8.49
N ALA A 642 0.26 -3.58 7.29
CA ALA A 642 0.78 -2.23 7.05
C ALA A 642 0.05 -1.16 7.87
N ILE A 643 -1.29 -1.24 8.00
CA ILE A 643 -2.07 -0.29 8.80
C ILE A 643 -1.80 -0.49 10.30
N SER A 644 -1.73 -1.74 10.78
CA SER A 644 -1.37 -2.04 12.17
C SER A 644 0.05 -1.55 12.52
N ASN A 645 1.01 -1.75 11.62
CA ASN A 645 2.38 -1.28 11.79
C ASN A 645 2.48 0.24 11.73
N MET A 646 1.73 0.89 10.83
CA MET A 646 1.65 2.36 10.79
C MET A 646 1.06 2.93 12.10
N ALA A 647 0.07 2.27 12.71
CA ALA A 647 -0.42 2.68 14.02
C ALA A 647 0.69 2.63 15.09
N VAL A 648 1.53 1.59 15.09
CA VAL A 648 2.69 1.48 15.99
C VAL A 648 3.73 2.56 15.70
N ILE A 649 4.08 2.81 14.43
CA ILE A 649 5.01 3.87 14.01
C ILE A 649 4.57 5.23 14.55
N LEU A 650 3.28 5.55 14.42
CA LEU A 650 2.73 6.84 14.81
C LEU A 650 2.55 7.01 16.33
N ARG A 651 2.29 5.93 17.08
CA ARG A 651 1.90 6.00 18.51
C ARG A 651 2.92 5.45 19.51
N SER A 652 3.96 4.76 19.05
CA SER A 652 4.97 4.15 19.92
C SER A 652 6.38 4.66 19.62
N ASP A 653 7.26 4.52 20.61
CA ASP A 653 8.70 4.77 20.43
C ASP A 653 9.40 3.61 19.69
N TYR A 654 10.71 3.74 19.48
CA TYR A 654 11.49 2.69 18.81
C TYR A 654 11.57 1.40 19.64
N ASN A 655 11.51 1.48 20.97
CA ASN A 655 11.63 0.33 21.86
C ASN A 655 10.55 -0.72 21.60
N ILE A 656 9.32 -0.30 21.25
CA ILE A 656 8.26 -1.22 20.82
C ILE A 656 8.24 -1.40 19.32
N ALA A 657 8.43 -0.34 18.54
CA ALA A 657 8.27 -0.42 17.10
C ALA A 657 9.23 -1.43 16.44
N LYS A 658 10.45 -1.58 16.96
CA LYS A 658 11.49 -2.50 16.45
C LYS A 658 11.05 -3.98 16.29
N TYR A 659 9.97 -4.39 16.94
CA TYR A 659 9.43 -5.76 16.83
C TYR A 659 8.37 -5.94 15.72
N PHE A 660 7.85 -4.84 15.19
CA PHE A 660 6.81 -4.83 14.14
C PHE A 660 7.35 -4.37 12.79
N ILE A 661 8.39 -3.55 12.80
CA ILE A 661 8.96 -2.88 11.63
C ILE A 661 10.46 -3.09 11.55
N ASP A 662 10.98 -2.96 10.34
CA ASP A 662 12.40 -3.08 9.99
C ASP A 662 13.06 -1.72 9.71
N TYR A 663 12.38 -0.61 9.98
CA TYR A 663 13.02 0.71 9.94
C TYR A 663 13.95 0.89 11.13
N ASN A 664 15.03 1.64 10.93
CA ASN A 664 15.84 2.16 12.03
C ASN A 664 15.15 3.35 12.72
N GLU A 665 15.69 3.80 13.85
CA GLU A 665 15.12 4.89 14.65
C GLU A 665 15.02 6.23 13.88
N ASN A 666 16.00 6.53 13.02
CA ASN A 666 16.01 7.75 12.21
C ASN A 666 14.89 7.72 11.17
N GLN A 667 14.74 6.61 10.44
CA GLN A 667 13.66 6.40 9.47
C GLN A 667 12.29 6.46 10.12
N LEU A 668 12.12 5.83 11.29
CA LEU A 668 10.89 5.91 12.07
C LEU A 668 10.58 7.38 12.40
N THR A 669 11.58 8.14 12.84
CA THR A 669 11.43 9.58 13.12
C THR A 669 11.05 10.38 11.88
N THR A 670 11.68 10.12 10.73
CA THR A 670 11.34 10.74 9.44
C THR A 670 9.89 10.48 9.05
N ILE A 671 9.43 9.22 9.14
CA ILE A 671 8.04 8.85 8.85
C ILE A 671 7.09 9.60 9.80
N ARG A 672 7.34 9.58 11.12
CA ARG A 672 6.50 10.32 12.08
C ARG A 672 6.45 11.81 11.77
N GLN A 673 7.60 12.44 11.51
CA GLN A 673 7.66 13.87 11.21
C GLN A 673 6.94 14.22 9.92
N HIS A 674 6.98 13.34 8.91
CA HIS A 674 6.26 13.53 7.67
C HIS A 674 4.74 13.50 7.89
N PHE A 675 4.21 12.50 8.60
CA PHE A 675 2.77 12.36 8.82
C PHE A 675 2.19 13.30 9.89
N LEU A 676 3.00 13.75 10.86
CA LEU A 676 2.53 14.51 12.03
C LEU A 676 3.07 15.94 12.12
N GLY A 677 4.08 16.27 11.31
CA GLY A 677 4.82 17.53 11.32
C GLY A 677 6.03 17.54 12.28
N LYS A 678 7.04 18.36 11.96
CA LYS A 678 8.33 18.45 12.68
C LYS A 678 8.22 18.83 14.18
N VAL A 679 7.16 19.53 14.59
CA VAL A 679 7.05 20.14 15.94
C VAL A 679 6.20 19.29 16.90
N ARG A 680 5.43 18.32 16.41
CA ARG A 680 4.43 17.62 17.24
C ARG A 680 4.94 16.28 17.77
N LYS A 681 5.42 16.28 19.02
CA LYS A 681 5.63 15.03 19.81
C LYS A 681 4.31 14.43 20.34
N VAL A 682 3.26 15.25 20.43
CA VAL A 682 1.87 14.87 20.79
C VAL A 682 0.93 15.59 19.81
N SER A 683 0.33 14.86 18.87
CA SER A 683 -0.61 15.40 17.86
C SER A 683 -2.02 14.89 18.13
N THR A 684 -3.07 15.71 18.02
CA THR A 684 -4.44 15.18 18.05
C THR A 684 -4.82 14.44 16.76
N ASN A 685 -3.93 14.41 15.76
CA ASN A 685 -4.24 14.01 14.40
C ASN A 685 -3.65 12.65 14.00
N TYR A 686 -3.14 11.84 14.93
CA TYR A 686 -2.51 10.55 14.60
C TYR A 686 -3.48 9.60 13.89
N TRP A 687 -4.67 9.46 14.45
CA TRP A 687 -5.70 8.57 13.93
C TRP A 687 -6.20 9.04 12.58
N ASP A 688 -6.23 10.36 12.36
CA ASP A 688 -6.58 10.96 11.08
C ASP A 688 -5.52 10.71 10.02
N ALA A 689 -4.24 10.91 10.37
CA ALA A 689 -3.14 10.58 9.48
C ALA A 689 -3.16 9.09 9.10
N LEU A 690 -3.49 8.20 10.05
CA LEU A 690 -3.66 6.77 9.78
C LEU A 690 -4.88 6.47 8.89
N MET A 691 -6.00 7.16 9.10
CA MET A 691 -7.22 7.05 8.29
C MET A 691 -6.97 7.51 6.85
N GLU A 692 -6.27 8.63 6.67
CA GLU A 692 -5.84 9.15 5.37
C GLU A 692 -4.87 8.18 4.68
N PHE A 693 -3.87 7.66 5.40
CA PHE A 693 -2.97 6.61 4.89
C PHE A 693 -3.74 5.38 4.41
N ALA A 694 -4.75 4.96 5.17
CA ALA A 694 -5.60 3.84 4.80
C ALA A 694 -6.55 4.17 3.64
N GLY A 695 -6.98 5.43 3.47
CA GLY A 695 -8.05 5.80 2.56
C GLY A 695 -9.41 5.27 3.03
N HIS A 696 -9.74 5.54 4.29
CA HIS A 696 -11.04 5.20 4.89
C HIS A 696 -11.86 6.46 5.14
N ALA A 697 -13.19 6.32 5.05
CA ALA A 697 -14.13 7.40 5.31
C ALA A 697 -14.21 7.78 6.79
N ASP A 698 -13.95 6.81 7.68
CA ASP A 698 -14.12 6.97 9.12
C ASP A 698 -13.17 6.09 9.93
N LEU A 699 -12.96 6.50 11.19
CA LEU A 699 -12.11 5.80 12.14
C LEU A 699 -12.68 4.46 12.60
N ASN A 700 -14.00 4.29 12.67
CA ASN A 700 -14.59 3.02 13.09
C ASN A 700 -14.26 1.93 12.09
N THR A 701 -14.30 2.21 10.78
CA THR A 701 -13.83 1.29 9.75
C THR A 701 -12.36 0.92 9.95
N THR A 702 -11.52 1.89 10.33
CA THR A 702 -10.08 1.65 10.53
C THR A 702 -9.83 0.76 11.75
N PHE A 703 -10.40 1.09 12.92
CA PHE A 703 -10.27 0.31 14.15
C PHE A 703 -10.92 -1.08 14.04
N SER A 704 -12.17 -1.15 13.55
CA SER A 704 -12.93 -2.39 13.49
C SER A 704 -12.39 -3.40 12.48
N SER A 705 -11.56 -2.96 11.54
CA SER A 705 -11.10 -3.87 10.48
C SER A 705 -9.60 -4.08 10.46
N TYR A 706 -8.77 -3.13 10.92
CA TYR A 706 -7.34 -3.15 10.56
C TYR A 706 -6.34 -2.92 11.70
N ILE A 707 -6.71 -2.26 12.82
CA ILE A 707 -5.74 -1.93 13.89
C ILE A 707 -5.70 -3.06 14.93
N HIS A 708 -4.94 -4.11 14.63
CA HIS A 708 -4.79 -5.28 15.51
C HIS A 708 -3.72 -5.11 16.60
N THR A 709 -3.03 -3.97 16.60
CA THR A 709 -2.00 -3.58 17.58
C THR A 709 -2.52 -2.60 18.63
N ALA A 710 -3.81 -2.28 18.64
CA ALA A 710 -4.39 -1.24 19.50
C ALA A 710 -4.21 -1.54 21.00
N ASP A 711 -4.46 -2.78 21.43
CA ASP A 711 -4.22 -3.22 22.82
C ASP A 711 -2.76 -3.00 23.22
N ILE A 712 -1.82 -3.39 22.36
CA ILE A 712 -0.38 -3.26 22.61
C ILE A 712 0.01 -1.77 22.74
N ILE A 713 -0.50 -0.90 21.85
CA ILE A 713 -0.24 0.54 21.87
C ILE A 713 -0.81 1.17 23.15
N ALA A 714 -2.07 0.89 23.48
CA ALA A 714 -2.75 1.45 24.64
C ALA A 714 -2.03 1.06 25.94
N SER A 715 -1.76 -0.24 26.11
CA SER A 715 -1.09 -0.74 27.30
C SER A 715 0.36 -0.30 27.41
N TYR A 716 1.08 -0.19 26.28
CA TYR A 716 2.44 0.36 26.29
C TYR A 716 2.45 1.82 26.79
N GLN A 717 1.47 2.63 26.40
CA GLN A 717 1.35 4.02 26.87
C GLN A 717 0.96 4.11 28.35
N LEU A 718 0.12 3.18 28.84
CA LEU A 718 -0.17 3.06 30.27
C LEU A 718 1.07 2.64 31.07
N GLN A 719 1.87 1.70 30.55
CA GLN A 719 3.11 1.24 31.19
C GLN A 719 4.23 2.28 31.20
N GLN A 720 4.06 3.45 30.59
CA GLN A 720 4.93 4.59 30.81
C GLN A 720 4.71 5.24 32.19
N ALA A 721 3.63 4.88 32.88
CA ALA A 721 3.37 5.26 34.25
C ALA A 721 4.55 4.87 35.14
N ASN A 722 5.16 5.87 35.78
CA ASN A 722 6.25 5.66 36.73
C ASN A 722 5.69 5.22 38.09
N LEU A 723 5.08 4.03 38.13
CA LEU A 723 4.39 3.53 39.31
C LEU A 723 5.39 3.12 40.38
N THR A 724 5.18 3.65 41.59
CA THR A 724 5.97 3.32 42.77
C THR A 724 5.09 2.75 43.87
N LEU A 725 5.58 1.76 44.61
CA LEU A 725 4.92 1.25 45.81
C LEU A 725 5.86 1.31 47.02
N PRO A 726 5.32 1.44 48.25
CA PRO A 726 6.12 1.27 49.47
C PRO A 726 6.89 -0.05 49.46
N SER A 727 8.19 0.01 49.79
CA SER A 727 9.12 -1.12 49.68
C SER A 727 8.65 -2.36 50.42
N HIS A 728 8.07 -2.19 51.61
CA HIS A 728 7.58 -3.29 52.43
C HIS A 728 6.39 -4.03 51.78
N ILE A 729 5.55 -3.36 50.98
CA ILE A 729 4.48 -4.02 50.20
C ILE A 729 5.11 -4.91 49.14
N VAL A 730 6.06 -4.38 48.37
CA VAL A 730 6.74 -5.14 47.32
C VAL A 730 7.44 -6.37 47.92
N TYR A 731 8.19 -6.19 49.01
CA TYR A 731 8.86 -7.30 49.71
C TYR A 731 7.87 -8.40 50.15
N LYS A 732 6.70 -7.99 50.65
CA LYS A 732 5.62 -8.89 51.08
C LYS A 732 4.93 -9.61 49.92
N LEU A 733 4.67 -8.93 48.81
CA LEU A 733 3.98 -9.52 47.65
C LEU A 733 4.88 -10.50 46.88
N ILE A 734 6.14 -10.13 46.62
CA ILE A 734 7.05 -10.96 45.80
C ILE A 734 8.11 -11.74 46.59
N ASN A 735 7.93 -11.84 47.92
CA ASN A 735 8.82 -12.56 48.85
C ASN A 735 10.31 -12.25 48.60
N THR A 736 10.67 -10.98 48.69
CA THR A 736 12.03 -10.48 48.43
C THR A 736 12.49 -9.52 49.53
N ASN A 737 13.72 -9.02 49.41
CA ASN A 737 14.26 -7.99 50.31
C ASN A 737 14.98 -6.90 49.51
N ARG A 738 15.29 -5.80 50.22
CA ARG A 738 15.96 -4.62 49.68
C ARG A 738 17.25 -4.96 48.93
N ASN A 739 18.10 -5.79 49.53
CA ASN A 739 19.41 -6.12 48.98
C ASN A 739 19.30 -6.84 47.63
N LYS A 740 18.35 -7.77 47.48
CA LYS A 740 18.13 -8.49 46.22
C LYS A 740 17.66 -7.57 45.10
N LEU A 741 16.78 -6.60 45.38
CA LEU A 741 16.34 -5.64 44.37
C LEU A 741 17.46 -4.65 44.02
N TYR A 742 18.18 -4.15 45.01
CA TYR A 742 19.31 -3.23 44.81
C TYR A 742 20.46 -3.87 44.02
N GLN A 743 20.73 -5.16 44.26
CA GLN A 743 21.70 -5.95 43.48
C GLN A 743 21.24 -6.16 42.03
N HIS A 744 19.94 -6.33 41.80
CA HIS A 744 19.41 -6.46 40.44
C HIS A 744 19.51 -5.15 39.66
N ASN A 745 19.05 -4.05 40.26
CA ASN A 745 19.10 -2.73 39.68
C ASN A 745 19.19 -1.68 40.80
N LYS A 746 20.28 -0.89 40.80
CA LYS A 746 20.52 0.14 41.84
C LYS A 746 19.45 1.22 41.88
N LEU A 747 18.74 1.44 40.75
CA LEU A 747 17.66 2.42 40.62
C LEU A 747 16.30 1.87 41.05
N ALA A 748 16.18 0.58 41.40
CA ALA A 748 14.91 -0.02 41.76
C ALA A 748 14.33 0.47 43.09
N VAL A 749 15.19 0.87 44.04
CA VAL A 749 14.76 1.25 45.40
C VAL A 749 15.17 2.69 45.69
N ASP A 750 14.20 3.54 45.98
CA ASP A 750 14.46 4.85 46.55
C ASP A 750 14.64 4.71 48.07
N ALA A 751 15.85 5.02 48.55
CA ALA A 751 16.18 4.96 49.96
C ALA A 751 15.49 6.04 50.80
N LYS A 752 15.24 7.22 50.23
CA LYS A 752 14.69 8.38 50.93
C LYS A 752 13.19 8.21 51.13
N GLU A 753 12.49 7.88 50.06
CA GLU A 753 11.03 7.70 50.07
C GLU A 753 10.61 6.30 50.52
N ASN A 754 11.56 5.38 50.67
CA ASN A 754 11.33 3.97 51.00
C ASN A 754 10.33 3.30 50.03
N THR A 755 10.40 3.70 48.76
CA THR A 755 9.56 3.18 47.67
C THR A 755 10.39 2.36 46.69
N VAL A 756 9.70 1.54 45.90
CA VAL A 756 10.27 0.77 44.80
C VAL A 756 9.64 1.24 43.51
N ASP A 757 10.48 1.61 42.53
CA ASP A 757 10.06 1.87 41.17
C ASP A 757 9.80 0.52 40.48
N LEU A 758 8.53 0.26 40.17
CA LEU A 758 8.12 -1.05 39.66
C LEU A 758 8.60 -1.29 38.22
N SER A 759 8.85 -0.23 37.45
CA SER A 759 9.36 -0.34 36.08
C SER A 759 10.77 -0.94 36.05
N GLN A 760 11.57 -0.68 37.09
CA GLN A 760 12.97 -1.11 37.22
C GLN A 760 13.12 -2.56 37.66
N ILE A 761 12.04 -3.24 38.04
CA ILE A 761 12.04 -4.63 38.53
C ILE A 761 11.24 -5.59 37.66
N ARG A 762 10.76 -5.16 36.48
CA ARG A 762 9.97 -6.00 35.55
C ARG A 762 10.68 -7.32 35.24
N HIS A 763 11.91 -7.24 34.73
CA HIS A 763 12.70 -8.43 34.39
C HIS A 763 12.99 -9.32 35.61
N TYR A 764 13.21 -8.73 36.80
CA TYR A 764 13.37 -9.49 38.05
C TYR A 764 12.13 -10.33 38.39
N ILE A 765 10.93 -9.76 38.23
CA ILE A 765 9.67 -10.44 38.52
C ILE A 765 9.35 -11.47 37.44
N ASN A 766 9.49 -11.11 36.16
CA ASN A 766 9.19 -11.99 35.03
C ASN A 766 9.94 -13.32 35.12
N ARG A 767 11.22 -13.31 35.53
CA ARG A 767 12.03 -14.53 35.75
C ARG A 767 11.48 -15.49 36.80
N LYS A 768 10.57 -15.02 37.66
CA LYS A 768 9.96 -15.82 38.71
C LYS A 768 8.49 -16.16 38.45
N ILE A 769 7.88 -15.60 37.41
CA ILE A 769 6.51 -15.94 37.00
C ILE A 769 6.58 -17.16 36.07
N LYS A 770 5.66 -18.11 36.21
CA LYS A 770 5.44 -19.19 35.23
C LYS A 770 4.92 -18.54 33.94
N LEU A 771 5.77 -18.48 32.91
CA LEU A 771 5.47 -17.85 31.62
C LEU A 771 6.03 -18.65 30.44
N GLU A 772 5.47 -18.42 29.26
CA GLU A 772 5.98 -18.88 27.96
C GLU A 772 6.64 -17.72 27.22
N GLN A 773 7.93 -17.83 26.93
CA GLN A 773 8.69 -16.77 26.26
C GLN A 773 8.54 -16.85 24.74
N LEU A 774 8.01 -15.79 24.13
CA LEU A 774 7.91 -15.67 22.68
C LEU A 774 9.13 -14.89 22.15
N SER A 775 10.13 -15.62 21.66
CA SER A 775 11.39 -15.02 21.19
C SER A 775 11.32 -14.64 19.71
N THR A 776 11.56 -13.38 19.38
CA THR A 776 11.90 -12.96 18.01
C THR A 776 13.40 -13.10 17.81
N THR A 777 13.82 -13.79 16.74
CA THR A 777 15.18 -13.58 16.22
C THR A 777 15.16 -12.22 15.53
N ILE A 778 15.33 -11.14 16.29
CA ILE A 778 15.55 -9.82 15.69
C ILE A 778 16.96 -9.86 15.13
N THR A 779 17.08 -10.21 13.85
CA THR A 779 18.27 -9.86 13.08
C THR A 779 18.19 -8.36 12.87
N ILE A 780 18.62 -7.59 13.86
CA ILE A 780 18.83 -6.15 13.68
C ILE A 780 19.77 -6.05 12.48
N CYS A 781 19.33 -5.38 11.42
CA CYS A 781 20.18 -4.96 10.32
C CYS A 781 21.18 -3.91 10.81
N ASN A 782 22.06 -4.29 11.75
CA ASN A 782 23.30 -3.60 12.02
C ASN A 782 24.28 -3.97 10.90
N LYS A 783 23.97 -3.57 9.65
CA LYS A 783 25.01 -3.13 8.73
C LYS A 783 25.42 -1.72 9.17
N VAL A 784 25.91 -1.61 10.41
CA VAL A 784 26.83 -0.52 10.75
C VAL A 784 28.13 -0.96 10.09
N ASN A 785 28.48 -0.33 8.98
CA ASN A 785 29.86 -0.26 8.55
C ASN A 785 30.66 0.28 9.75
N LYS A 786 31.23 -0.63 10.55
CA LYS A 786 32.34 -0.30 11.45
C LYS A 786 33.54 -0.07 10.53
N ASP A 787 33.61 1.13 9.98
CA ASP A 787 34.81 1.79 9.48
C ASP A 787 34.42 3.22 9.08
N SER A 788 34.38 4.09 10.09
CA SER A 788 34.68 5.53 10.02
C SER A 788 34.14 6.19 11.29
N HIS A 789 34.96 6.18 12.33
CA HIS A 789 34.96 7.31 13.23
C HIS A 789 35.46 8.50 12.40
N ASP A 790 34.57 9.44 12.07
CA ASP A 790 34.88 10.85 12.27
C ASP A 790 33.62 11.70 12.28
N SER A 791 33.67 12.68 13.17
CA SER A 791 32.65 13.65 13.49
C SER A 791 32.36 14.64 12.36
N ASN A 792 31.11 15.10 12.36
CA ASN A 792 30.58 16.37 11.84
C ASN A 792 29.94 16.42 10.45
N THR A 793 28.81 17.13 10.47
CA THR A 793 28.03 17.77 9.41
C THR A 793 27.17 16.90 8.49
N SER A 794 25.90 17.31 8.48
CA SER A 794 24.82 16.90 7.60
C SER A 794 25.20 17.12 6.13
N SER A 795 25.23 16.06 5.34
CA SER A 795 25.08 16.14 3.89
C SER A 795 24.60 14.79 3.35
N ASN A 796 23.56 14.83 2.52
CA ASN A 796 23.09 13.72 1.70
C ASN A 796 24.29 13.04 1.01
N ASN A 797 24.59 11.79 1.36
CA ASN A 797 25.46 10.96 0.54
C ASN A 797 24.68 10.51 -0.71
N GLN A 798 24.45 11.45 -1.64
CA GLN A 798 24.08 11.13 -3.00
C GLN A 798 25.26 10.37 -3.62
N LYS A 799 25.00 9.15 -4.07
CA LYS A 799 25.99 8.31 -4.75
C LYS A 799 26.38 9.02 -6.05
N VAL A 800 27.55 9.67 -6.07
CA VAL A 800 28.03 10.46 -7.22
C VAL A 800 28.31 9.51 -8.39
N SER A 801 27.68 9.75 -9.54
CA SER A 801 27.92 8.98 -10.76
C SER A 801 29.33 9.21 -11.26
N ALA A 802 30.01 8.16 -11.72
CA ALA A 802 31.35 8.26 -12.29
C ALA A 802 31.33 8.93 -13.69
N VAL A 803 30.20 8.83 -14.39
CA VAL A 803 29.99 9.40 -15.73
C VAL A 803 29.33 10.78 -15.68
N PHE A 804 28.27 10.92 -14.88
CA PHE A 804 27.40 12.09 -14.83
C PHE A 804 27.69 13.03 -13.65
N GLY A 805 28.59 12.63 -12.76
CA GLY A 805 29.00 13.44 -11.61
C GLY A 805 27.88 13.59 -10.58
N ILE A 806 27.68 14.81 -10.10
CA ILE A 806 26.67 15.14 -9.08
C ILE A 806 25.24 15.16 -9.63
N TYR A 807 25.07 15.12 -10.95
CA TYR A 807 23.77 15.13 -11.62
C TYR A 807 23.42 13.74 -12.14
N ASN A 808 22.18 13.31 -11.96
CA ASN A 808 21.69 12.08 -12.57
C ASN A 808 21.44 12.28 -14.07
N ARG A 809 21.55 11.21 -14.86
CA ARG A 809 21.28 11.22 -16.31
C ARG A 809 19.93 11.84 -16.65
N GLU A 810 18.89 11.51 -15.88
CA GLU A 810 17.51 12.00 -16.08
C GLU A 810 17.41 13.52 -15.91
N VAL A 811 18.21 14.07 -14.99
CA VAL A 811 18.27 15.52 -14.73
C VAL A 811 18.90 16.24 -15.92
N ILE A 812 19.99 15.69 -16.49
CA ILE A 812 20.64 16.20 -17.70
C ILE A 812 19.73 16.05 -18.94
N GLU A 813 19.08 14.90 -19.14
CA GLU A 813 18.14 14.67 -20.25
C GLU A 813 16.98 15.67 -20.21
N LYS A 814 16.44 15.91 -19.01
CA LYS A 814 15.37 16.88 -18.82
C LYS A 814 15.83 18.31 -19.13
N LEU A 815 16.98 18.74 -18.62
CA LEU A 815 17.55 20.05 -18.91
C LEU A 815 17.62 20.30 -20.43
N LEU A 816 18.15 19.33 -21.19
CA LEU A 816 18.27 19.46 -22.64
C LEU A 816 16.90 19.55 -23.33
N HIS A 817 15.92 18.77 -22.90
CA HIS A 817 14.57 18.81 -23.47
C HIS A 817 13.79 20.07 -23.12
N ASP A 818 13.90 20.55 -21.88
CA ASP A 818 13.24 21.79 -21.44
C ASP A 818 13.75 22.99 -22.26
N ILE A 819 15.06 23.02 -22.56
CA ILE A 819 15.66 24.03 -23.46
C ILE A 819 15.13 23.89 -24.91
N GLU A 820 15.05 22.67 -25.44
CA GLU A 820 14.49 22.43 -26.78
C GLU A 820 13.01 22.79 -26.90
N ASP A 821 12.25 22.65 -25.81
CA ASP A 821 10.83 22.98 -25.75
C ASP A 821 10.59 24.50 -25.58
N GLY A 822 11.67 25.30 -25.46
CA GLY A 822 11.63 26.76 -25.54
C GLY A 822 12.04 27.52 -24.27
N GLN A 823 12.51 26.82 -23.23
CA GLN A 823 12.94 27.47 -21.99
C GLN A 823 14.36 28.03 -22.12
N PRO A 824 14.63 29.24 -21.62
CA PRO A 824 16.00 29.74 -21.52
C PRO A 824 16.79 28.88 -20.52
N VAL A 825 18.11 28.75 -20.74
CA VAL A 825 19.01 27.92 -19.90
C VAL A 825 18.88 28.29 -18.42
N SER A 826 18.69 29.56 -18.09
CA SER A 826 18.50 30.04 -16.71
C SER A 826 17.24 29.48 -16.05
N GLU A 827 16.15 29.34 -16.80
CA GLU A 827 14.89 28.79 -16.28
C GLU A 827 14.97 27.26 -16.18
N ALA A 828 15.46 26.61 -17.25
CA ALA A 828 15.62 25.15 -17.30
C ALA A 828 16.60 24.62 -16.23
N SER A 829 17.60 25.41 -15.84
CA SER A 829 18.59 25.04 -14.80
C SER A 829 18.20 25.42 -13.38
N SER A 830 17.29 26.39 -13.21
CA SER A 830 17.00 27.07 -11.93
C SER A 830 16.69 26.16 -10.74
N LEU A 831 16.20 24.95 -11.00
CA LEU A 831 15.74 24.02 -9.98
C LEU A 831 16.76 22.92 -9.65
N ASN A 832 17.64 22.57 -10.60
CA ASN A 832 18.32 21.26 -10.63
C ASN A 832 19.79 21.28 -10.96
N PHE A 833 20.28 22.41 -11.43
CA PHE A 833 21.64 22.58 -11.87
C PHE A 833 22.26 23.80 -11.24
N ASN A 834 23.57 23.72 -11.02
CA ASN A 834 24.36 24.93 -10.97
C ASN A 834 24.29 25.55 -12.37
N TYR A 835 23.96 26.84 -12.45
CA TYR A 835 23.82 27.54 -13.73
C TYR A 835 25.07 27.40 -14.61
N ASP A 836 26.27 27.44 -14.01
CA ASP A 836 27.54 27.31 -14.76
C ASP A 836 27.69 25.91 -15.37
N ASP A 837 27.28 24.87 -14.65
CA ASP A 837 27.30 23.49 -15.15
C ASP A 837 26.25 23.27 -16.25
N ALA A 838 25.06 23.84 -16.08
CA ALA A 838 24.01 23.80 -17.11
C ALA A 838 24.42 24.55 -18.37
N LEU A 839 25.00 25.75 -18.22
CA LEU A 839 25.52 26.53 -19.33
C LEU A 839 26.61 25.76 -20.06
N ARG A 840 27.53 25.12 -19.33
CA ARG A 840 28.59 24.28 -19.91
C ARG A 840 28.02 23.08 -20.69
N LEU A 841 27.01 22.39 -20.16
CA LEU A 841 26.35 21.27 -20.85
C LEU A 841 25.61 21.76 -22.10
N TYR A 842 24.92 22.90 -22.00
CA TYR A 842 24.23 23.53 -23.12
C TYR A 842 25.21 23.94 -24.23
N GLU A 843 26.30 24.63 -23.90
CA GLU A 843 27.33 25.04 -24.86
C GLU A 843 27.96 23.83 -25.56
N ARG A 844 28.25 22.75 -24.81
CA ARG A 844 28.75 21.50 -25.39
C ARG A 844 27.76 20.88 -26.34
N ALA A 845 26.49 20.77 -25.94
CA ALA A 845 25.45 20.21 -26.80
C ALA A 845 25.26 21.06 -28.07
N LEU A 846 25.24 22.38 -27.94
CA LEU A 846 25.12 23.32 -29.05
C LEU A 846 26.30 23.20 -30.03
N ASN A 847 27.54 23.15 -29.52
CA ASN A 847 28.75 23.02 -30.33
C ASN A 847 28.82 21.69 -31.12
N LEU A 848 28.22 20.62 -30.58
CA LEU A 848 28.21 19.31 -31.26
C LEU A 848 27.26 19.27 -32.46
N VAL A 849 26.24 20.13 -32.45
CA VAL A 849 25.12 20.10 -33.38
C VAL A 849 25.01 21.35 -34.24
N THR A 850 25.90 22.32 -34.10
CA THR A 850 25.95 23.53 -34.96
C THR A 850 27.10 23.45 -35.96
N ASP A 851 26.89 24.00 -37.16
CA ASP A 851 27.95 24.21 -38.14
C ASP A 851 28.67 25.55 -37.91
N SER A 852 29.70 25.85 -38.72
CA SER A 852 30.45 27.12 -38.64
C SER A 852 29.60 28.37 -38.89
N LYS A 853 28.34 28.21 -39.31
CA LYS A 853 27.37 29.28 -39.56
C LYS A 853 26.23 29.29 -38.51
N GLY A 854 26.30 28.44 -37.48
CA GLY A 854 25.29 28.34 -36.42
C GLY A 854 24.04 27.54 -36.78
N ASN A 855 24.01 26.85 -37.94
CA ASN A 855 22.85 26.05 -38.35
C ASN A 855 22.95 24.62 -37.83
N LEU A 856 21.78 23.96 -37.68
CA LEU A 856 21.70 22.57 -37.23
C LEU A 856 22.44 21.61 -38.18
N ASN A 857 23.46 20.95 -37.65
CA ASN A 857 24.21 19.88 -38.27
C ASN A 857 23.61 18.52 -37.89
N HIS A 858 23.14 17.78 -38.90
CA HIS A 858 22.50 16.48 -38.72
C HIS A 858 23.47 15.31 -38.45
N LYS A 859 24.75 15.57 -38.19
CA LYS A 859 25.77 14.55 -37.91
C LYS A 859 25.39 13.61 -36.74
N LEU A 860 24.84 14.18 -35.66
CA LEU A 860 24.39 13.45 -34.47
C LEU A 860 22.86 13.49 -34.26
N ILE A 861 22.15 14.36 -34.98
CA ILE A 861 20.71 14.54 -34.89
C ILE A 861 20.03 14.12 -36.19
N SER A 862 19.02 13.26 -36.11
CA SER A 862 18.29 12.79 -37.30
C SER A 862 17.64 13.94 -38.06
N LYS A 863 17.66 13.87 -39.40
CA LYS A 863 16.92 14.78 -40.30
C LYS A 863 15.41 14.69 -40.12
N ASP A 864 14.93 13.56 -39.59
CA ASP A 864 13.50 13.31 -39.38
C ASP A 864 12.96 13.95 -38.10
N ARG A 865 13.85 14.49 -37.24
CA ARG A 865 13.45 15.11 -35.97
C ARG A 865 12.97 16.54 -36.23
N LYS A 866 11.71 16.81 -35.87
CA LYS A 866 11.10 18.14 -36.01
C LYS A 866 11.42 19.02 -34.81
N GLN A 867 11.76 20.29 -35.09
CA GLN A 867 11.96 21.32 -34.08
C GLN A 867 10.58 21.74 -33.51
N LYS A 868 10.49 21.88 -32.19
CA LYS A 868 9.24 22.24 -31.49
C LYS A 868 9.16 23.72 -31.10
N SER A 869 10.31 24.39 -30.97
CA SER A 869 10.44 25.80 -30.61
C SER A 869 11.49 26.48 -31.52
N GLU A 870 11.78 27.76 -31.29
CA GLU A 870 12.86 28.47 -31.99
C GLU A 870 14.26 27.99 -31.56
N HIS A 871 14.38 27.24 -30.47
CA HIS A 871 15.65 26.70 -29.98
C HIS A 871 16.10 25.49 -30.81
N ILE A 872 17.40 25.47 -31.15
CA ILE A 872 18.03 24.39 -31.92
C ILE A 872 17.90 23.07 -31.16
N LEU A 873 17.70 21.98 -31.89
CA LEU A 873 17.71 20.62 -31.33
C LEU A 873 19.11 20.30 -30.81
N ILE A 874 19.24 19.96 -29.53
CA ILE A 874 20.50 19.72 -28.81
C ILE A 874 20.54 18.36 -28.09
N ALA A 875 19.39 17.76 -27.79
CA ALA A 875 19.29 16.46 -27.14
C ALA A 875 19.55 15.31 -28.14
N PRO A 876 20.08 14.16 -27.69
CA PRO A 876 20.22 12.99 -28.54
C PRO A 876 18.90 12.52 -29.15
N THR A 877 18.96 12.00 -30.38
CA THR A 877 17.76 11.55 -31.12
C THR A 877 17.11 10.36 -30.40
N PRO A 878 15.86 10.48 -29.92
CA PRO A 878 15.21 9.42 -29.13
C PRO A 878 15.15 8.06 -29.85
N LEU A 879 15.26 6.97 -29.10
CA LEU A 879 15.19 5.62 -29.62
C LEU A 879 13.73 5.19 -29.87
N HIS A 880 13.44 4.72 -31.08
CA HIS A 880 12.08 4.32 -31.48
C HIS A 880 11.73 2.85 -31.17
N TYR A 881 12.73 1.96 -31.10
CA TYR A 881 12.52 0.53 -30.89
C TYR A 881 12.64 0.14 -29.41
N ARG A 882 11.78 -0.77 -28.94
CA ARG A 882 11.71 -1.19 -27.53
C ARG A 882 12.94 -1.98 -27.10
N GLU A 883 13.51 -2.76 -28.01
CA GLU A 883 14.68 -3.60 -27.79
C GLU A 883 15.96 -2.76 -27.63
N ASP A 884 16.10 -1.69 -28.41
CA ASP A 884 17.21 -0.74 -28.30
C ASP A 884 17.15 0.00 -26.94
N ASN A 885 15.95 0.39 -26.49
CA ASN A 885 15.75 0.99 -25.17
C ASN A 885 16.12 0.04 -24.01
N ALA A 886 15.94 -1.28 -24.17
CA ALA A 886 16.35 -2.25 -23.14
C ALA A 886 17.88 -2.39 -23.02
N LEU A 887 18.61 -2.20 -24.12
CA LEU A 887 20.07 -2.23 -24.14
C LEU A 887 20.71 -0.92 -23.66
N LEU A 888 19.95 0.18 -23.63
CA LEU A 888 20.43 1.49 -23.20
C LEU A 888 20.96 1.49 -21.76
N GLN A 889 20.20 0.88 -20.84
CA GLN A 889 20.59 0.79 -19.43
C GLN A 889 21.89 0.00 -19.26
N LEU A 890 22.02 -1.13 -19.97
CA LEU A 890 23.23 -1.95 -19.95
C LEU A 890 24.46 -1.13 -20.39
N CYS A 891 24.32 -0.29 -21.42
CA CYS A 891 25.41 0.55 -21.90
C CYS A 891 25.87 1.54 -20.83
N PHE A 892 24.93 2.23 -20.16
CA PHE A 892 25.26 3.19 -19.12
C PHE A 892 25.80 2.54 -17.84
N ASP A 893 25.26 1.40 -17.40
CA ASP A 893 25.80 0.66 -16.24
C ASP A 893 27.25 0.19 -16.50
N ASN A 894 27.52 -0.28 -17.73
CA ASN A 894 28.88 -0.62 -18.15
C ASN A 894 29.79 0.62 -18.18
N LEU A 895 29.29 1.77 -18.64
CA LEU A 895 30.04 3.02 -18.64
C LEU A 895 30.36 3.50 -17.22
N GLU A 896 29.44 3.42 -16.27
CA GLU A 896 29.72 3.72 -14.86
C GLU A 896 30.89 2.90 -14.32
N THR A 897 30.92 1.60 -14.67
CA THR A 897 32.01 0.70 -14.29
C THR A 897 33.32 1.07 -14.99
N LEU A 898 33.27 1.46 -16.26
CA LEU A 898 34.45 1.89 -17.02
C LEU A 898 35.05 3.20 -16.51
N TYR A 899 34.20 4.14 -16.09
CA TYR A 899 34.64 5.45 -15.62
C TYR A 899 35.20 5.43 -14.19
N ALA A 900 34.92 4.37 -13.43
CA ALA A 900 35.52 4.15 -12.11
C ALA A 900 37.06 4.00 -12.17
N ASP A 901 37.61 3.53 -13.30
CA ASP A 901 39.05 3.41 -13.52
C ASP A 901 39.60 4.58 -14.38
N PRO A 902 40.57 5.39 -13.88
CA PRO A 902 41.15 6.51 -14.62
C PRO A 902 41.79 6.14 -15.96
N SER A 903 42.32 4.91 -16.11
CA SER A 903 42.92 4.47 -17.37
C SER A 903 41.86 4.18 -18.43
N SER A 904 40.80 3.48 -18.04
CA SER A 904 39.62 3.21 -18.86
C SER A 904 38.88 4.50 -19.26
N ARG A 905 38.87 5.53 -18.40
CA ARG A 905 38.31 6.85 -18.77
C ARG A 905 39.04 7.50 -19.95
N ARG A 906 40.37 7.41 -20.03
CA ARG A 906 41.14 7.92 -21.18
C ARG A 906 40.82 7.15 -22.45
N ASP A 907 40.72 5.83 -22.35
CA ASP A 907 40.35 4.98 -23.49
C ASP A 907 38.95 5.33 -24.04
N VAL A 908 37.98 5.64 -23.17
CA VAL A 908 36.65 6.10 -23.60
C VAL A 908 36.73 7.46 -24.29
N LYS A 909 37.56 8.40 -23.81
CA LYS A 909 37.74 9.72 -24.47
C LYS A 909 38.33 9.59 -25.86
N ASP A 910 39.39 8.78 -26.01
CA ASP A 910 40.00 8.51 -27.31
C ASP A 910 38.99 7.87 -28.27
N MET A 911 38.18 6.93 -27.77
CA MET A 911 37.12 6.30 -28.54
C MET A 911 36.04 7.30 -28.96
N LEU A 912 35.59 8.19 -28.07
CA LEU A 912 34.59 9.22 -28.37
C LEU A 912 35.06 10.18 -29.48
N LYS A 913 36.35 10.55 -29.49
CA LYS A 913 36.94 11.36 -30.56
C LYS A 913 36.88 10.64 -31.90
N VAL A 914 37.30 9.37 -31.93
CA VAL A 914 37.22 8.52 -33.14
C VAL A 914 35.77 8.36 -33.63
N PHE A 915 34.82 8.18 -32.71
CA PHE A 915 33.40 8.13 -33.05
C PHE A 915 32.94 9.44 -33.69
N TYR A 916 33.21 10.58 -33.05
CA TYR A 916 32.80 11.88 -33.57
C TYR A 916 33.44 12.15 -34.94
N ASP A 917 34.71 11.83 -35.16
CA ASP A 917 35.37 12.07 -36.46
C ASP A 917 34.80 11.23 -37.61
N LYS A 918 34.35 10.00 -37.30
CA LYS A 918 33.92 9.03 -38.31
C LYS A 918 32.41 8.87 -38.48
N VAL A 919 31.61 9.35 -37.52
CA VAL A 919 30.15 9.26 -37.60
C VAL A 919 29.60 10.13 -38.73
N ASN A 920 28.60 9.62 -39.45
CA ASN A 920 27.96 10.33 -40.55
C ASN A 920 26.43 10.13 -40.55
N THR A 921 25.74 10.98 -41.31
CA THR A 921 24.28 10.99 -41.45
C THR A 921 23.73 9.81 -42.24
N SER A 922 24.49 9.31 -43.21
CA SER A 922 23.97 8.50 -44.32
C SER A 922 24.24 7.00 -44.19
N LYS A 923 25.13 6.62 -43.27
CA LYS A 923 25.57 5.25 -43.01
C LYS A 923 25.54 4.99 -41.51
N SER A 924 25.05 3.80 -41.17
CA SER A 924 24.93 3.32 -39.80
C SER A 924 26.23 2.76 -39.21
N GLU A 925 27.22 2.51 -40.06
CA GLU A 925 28.49 1.88 -39.72
C GLU A 925 29.64 2.88 -39.59
N ILE A 926 30.56 2.61 -38.67
CA ILE A 926 31.82 3.33 -38.51
C ILE A 926 32.90 2.65 -39.34
N ARG A 927 33.53 3.39 -40.24
CA ARG A 927 34.42 2.87 -41.30
C ARG A 927 35.89 3.17 -41.03
N PHE A 928 36.73 2.16 -41.23
CA PHE A 928 38.18 2.19 -41.04
C PHE A 928 38.87 1.61 -42.27
N PRO A 929 39.65 2.40 -43.02
CA PRO A 929 40.52 1.88 -44.07
C PRO A 929 41.50 0.83 -43.51
N PHE A 930 41.96 -0.12 -44.32
CA PHE A 930 42.92 -1.14 -43.83
C PHE A 930 44.21 -0.55 -43.25
N LYS A 931 44.64 0.64 -43.71
CA LYS A 931 45.77 1.37 -43.13
C LYS A 931 45.56 1.79 -41.67
N GLU A 932 44.31 1.86 -41.19
CA GLU A 932 43.94 2.23 -39.83
C GLU A 932 43.66 1.00 -38.94
N LYS A 933 44.25 -0.15 -39.27
CA LYS A 933 44.07 -1.43 -38.54
C LYS A 933 44.21 -1.28 -37.02
N GLN A 934 45.26 -0.63 -36.53
CA GLN A 934 45.49 -0.45 -35.09
C GLN A 934 44.39 0.39 -34.42
N LEU A 935 43.94 1.46 -35.09
CA LEU A 935 42.88 2.34 -34.60
C LEU A 935 41.55 1.58 -34.48
N PHE A 936 41.24 0.74 -35.47
CA PHE A 936 40.06 -0.12 -35.46
C PHE A 936 40.02 -1.05 -34.24
N TYR A 937 41.12 -1.78 -33.94
CA TYR A 937 41.12 -2.68 -32.78
C TYR A 937 41.04 -1.94 -31.45
N LYS A 938 41.70 -0.78 -31.31
CA LYS A 938 41.58 0.05 -30.10
C LYS A 938 40.12 0.49 -29.90
N TYR A 939 39.47 0.95 -30.97
CA TYR A 939 38.05 1.33 -30.95
C TYR A 939 37.14 0.14 -30.59
N LEU A 940 37.31 -1.00 -31.26
CA LEU A 940 36.51 -2.21 -31.05
C LEU A 940 36.61 -2.73 -29.60
N LYS A 941 37.80 -2.70 -29.01
CA LYS A 941 38.03 -3.14 -27.63
C LYS A 941 37.19 -2.34 -26.62
N VAL A 942 37.15 -1.02 -26.76
CA VAL A 942 36.36 -0.14 -25.86
C VAL A 942 34.86 -0.34 -26.13
N MET A 943 34.44 -0.38 -27.39
CA MET A 943 33.02 -0.58 -27.74
C MET A 943 32.46 -1.91 -27.25
N CYS A 944 33.26 -2.99 -27.28
CA CYS A 944 32.87 -4.29 -26.74
C CYS A 944 32.70 -4.31 -25.20
N ARG A 945 33.31 -3.36 -24.48
CA ARG A 945 33.11 -3.18 -23.04
C ARG A 945 31.84 -2.38 -22.72
N ILE A 946 31.41 -1.51 -23.63
CA ILE A 946 30.16 -0.73 -23.50
C ILE A 946 28.96 -1.62 -23.86
N LEU A 947 29.04 -2.32 -25.00
CA LEU A 947 28.02 -3.24 -25.49
C LEU A 947 28.66 -4.59 -25.84
N PRO A 948 28.18 -5.74 -25.33
CA PRO A 948 28.81 -7.04 -25.57
C PRO A 948 29.02 -7.41 -27.05
N SER A 949 30.08 -8.19 -27.33
CA SER A 949 30.54 -8.51 -28.70
C SER A 949 29.49 -9.14 -29.61
N HIS A 950 28.53 -9.90 -29.07
CA HIS A 950 27.47 -10.55 -29.86
C HIS A 950 26.44 -9.58 -30.47
N TYR A 951 26.40 -8.32 -30.02
CA TYR A 951 25.56 -7.28 -30.63
C TYR A 951 26.26 -6.54 -31.78
N TRP A 952 27.49 -6.90 -32.14
CA TRP A 952 28.27 -6.19 -33.15
C TRP A 952 28.34 -6.96 -34.47
N ARG A 953 28.38 -6.21 -35.58
CA ARG A 953 28.70 -6.70 -36.91
C ARG A 953 29.94 -6.01 -37.45
N ILE A 954 30.88 -6.78 -37.95
CA ILE A 954 32.10 -6.29 -38.61
C ILE A 954 32.05 -6.71 -40.08
N ASN A 955 32.01 -5.75 -41.00
CA ASN A 955 32.19 -5.99 -42.42
C ASN A 955 33.68 -5.83 -42.78
N VAL A 956 34.26 -6.83 -43.45
CA VAL A 956 35.64 -6.82 -43.94
C VAL A 956 35.60 -7.07 -45.44
N CYS A 957 36.01 -6.11 -46.26
CA CYS A 957 36.02 -6.28 -47.72
C CYS A 957 37.21 -5.55 -48.34
N SER A 958 37.93 -6.24 -49.23
CA SER A 958 39.01 -5.68 -50.05
C SER A 958 38.55 -5.56 -51.50
N ILE A 959 38.64 -4.34 -52.06
CA ILE A 959 38.14 -4.03 -53.40
C ILE A 959 39.32 -3.68 -54.32
N ARG A 960 39.45 -4.41 -55.44
CA ARG A 960 40.36 -4.09 -56.55
C ARG A 960 39.58 -3.39 -57.67
N TYR A 961 40.17 -2.36 -58.27
CA TYR A 961 39.57 -1.64 -59.39
C TYR A 961 40.15 -2.13 -60.71
N LYS A 962 39.30 -2.59 -61.65
CA LYS A 962 39.69 -2.87 -63.04
C LYS A 962 39.19 -1.77 -63.96
N SER A 963 40.06 -1.28 -64.84
CA SER A 963 39.69 -0.32 -65.89
C SER A 963 39.05 -1.07 -67.04
N GLN A 964 37.77 -0.81 -67.32
CA GLN A 964 37.10 -1.26 -68.54
C GLN A 964 36.80 -0.06 -69.44
N ASN A 965 37.19 -0.16 -70.71
CA ASN A 965 36.79 0.80 -71.73
C ASN A 965 35.40 0.41 -72.24
N ASN A 966 34.41 1.29 -72.08
CA ASN A 966 33.09 1.10 -72.69
C ASN A 966 33.12 1.49 -74.18
N GLU A 967 32.15 1.01 -74.98
CA GLU A 967 32.01 1.22 -76.43
C GLU A 967 32.07 2.71 -76.87
N LYS A 968 31.91 3.65 -75.94
CA LYS A 968 32.03 5.12 -76.15
C LYS A 968 33.40 5.72 -75.77
N LYS A 969 34.46 4.91 -75.58
CA LYS A 969 35.81 5.35 -75.13
C LYS A 969 35.82 6.18 -73.82
N LYS A 970 34.83 6.03 -72.94
CA LYS A 970 34.92 6.51 -71.53
C LYS A 970 35.49 5.41 -70.65
N ARG A 971 36.55 5.74 -69.87
CA ARG A 971 37.09 4.86 -68.83
C ARG A 971 36.03 4.70 -67.73
N THR A 972 35.54 3.48 -67.53
CA THR A 972 34.66 3.11 -66.42
C THR A 972 35.41 2.12 -65.54
N MET A 973 35.55 2.45 -64.25
CA MET A 973 36.18 1.56 -63.27
C MET A 973 35.12 0.61 -62.71
N SER A 974 35.28 -0.70 -62.88
CA SER A 974 34.48 -1.70 -62.18
C SER A 974 35.23 -2.15 -60.92
N SER A 975 34.56 -2.07 -59.77
CA SER A 975 35.04 -2.59 -58.49
C SER A 975 34.78 -4.09 -58.43
N LEU A 976 35.83 -4.88 -58.20
CA LEU A 976 35.74 -6.33 -57.98
C LEU A 976 36.24 -6.64 -56.57
N VAL A 977 35.50 -7.46 -55.83
CA VAL A 977 35.95 -7.96 -54.52
C VAL A 977 37.14 -8.89 -54.73
N ASP A 978 38.23 -8.60 -54.04
CA ASP A 978 39.38 -9.48 -53.95
C ASP A 978 39.11 -10.52 -52.86
N SER A 979 38.55 -11.66 -53.27
CA SER A 979 38.13 -12.72 -52.34
C SER A 979 39.29 -13.28 -51.51
N GLU A 980 40.50 -13.32 -52.07
CA GLU A 980 41.69 -13.88 -51.40
C GLU A 980 42.22 -12.92 -50.34
N ASP A 981 42.40 -11.63 -50.66
CA ASP A 981 42.82 -10.62 -49.68
C ASP A 981 41.74 -10.40 -48.61
N THR A 982 40.45 -10.42 -48.99
CA THR A 982 39.34 -10.31 -48.03
C THR A 982 39.34 -11.46 -47.03
N LEU A 983 39.61 -12.69 -47.48
CA LEU A 983 39.72 -13.86 -46.61
C LEU A 983 40.92 -13.72 -45.65
N ASN A 984 42.08 -13.33 -46.16
CA ASN A 984 43.27 -13.11 -45.33
C ASN A 984 43.05 -12.05 -44.24
N LYS A 985 42.41 -10.92 -44.58
CA LYS A 985 42.06 -9.86 -43.61
C LYS A 985 41.02 -10.33 -42.58
N THR A 986 40.15 -11.25 -42.95
CA THR A 986 39.13 -11.82 -42.06
C THR A 986 39.74 -12.81 -41.06
N GLU A 987 40.69 -13.65 -41.50
CA GLU A 987 41.42 -14.55 -40.60
C GLU A 987 42.34 -13.78 -39.64
N ASP A 988 42.98 -12.72 -40.11
CA ASP A 988 43.76 -11.79 -39.27
C ASP A 988 42.89 -11.08 -38.21
N LEU A 989 41.62 -10.77 -38.52
CA LEU A 989 40.64 -10.27 -37.53
C LEU A 989 40.38 -11.31 -36.44
N LYS A 990 40.10 -12.57 -36.82
CA LYS A 990 39.82 -13.65 -35.87
C LYS A 990 41.02 -13.97 -34.98
N ALA A 991 42.24 -13.92 -35.53
CA ALA A 991 43.46 -14.14 -34.76
C ALA A 991 43.71 -13.05 -33.71
N ASN A 992 43.47 -11.78 -34.05
CA ASN A 992 43.67 -10.65 -33.11
C ASN A 992 42.52 -10.46 -32.10
N TYR A 993 41.34 -11.05 -32.36
CA TYR A 993 40.18 -10.92 -31.48
C TYR A 993 39.37 -12.24 -31.42
N PRO A 994 39.95 -13.33 -30.85
CA PRO A 994 39.37 -14.68 -30.92
C PRO A 994 38.03 -14.81 -30.18
N ASP A 995 37.78 -13.96 -29.18
CA ASP A 995 36.55 -13.97 -28.37
C ASP A 995 35.40 -13.14 -28.98
N PHE A 996 35.52 -12.69 -30.23
CA PHE A 996 34.45 -11.95 -30.90
C PHE A 996 33.27 -12.87 -31.22
N ARG A 997 32.12 -12.64 -30.57
CA ARG A 997 30.89 -13.43 -30.77
C ARG A 997 29.88 -12.77 -31.72
N GLY A 998 30.24 -11.65 -32.34
CA GLY A 998 29.40 -10.92 -33.28
C GLY A 998 29.40 -11.52 -34.69
N THR A 999 28.71 -10.87 -35.63
CA THR A 999 28.64 -11.32 -37.03
C THR A 999 29.77 -10.71 -37.85
N ILE A 1000 30.47 -11.50 -38.67
CA ILE A 1000 31.45 -11.01 -39.65
C ILE A 1000 30.85 -11.15 -41.06
N THR A 1001 30.90 -10.09 -41.87
CA THR A 1001 30.38 -10.04 -43.25
C THR A 1001 31.45 -9.57 -44.23
N THR A 1002 31.25 -9.78 -45.53
CA THR A 1002 32.19 -9.40 -46.60
C THR A 1002 31.50 -8.66 -47.75
N ASP A 1003 30.54 -7.79 -47.41
CA ASP A 1003 29.77 -7.00 -48.37
C ASP A 1003 30.67 -5.97 -49.08
N ASP A 1004 30.48 -5.78 -50.38
CA ASP A 1004 31.25 -4.87 -51.25
C ASP A 1004 30.94 -3.38 -51.06
N ASN A 1005 30.20 -3.05 -49.99
CA ASN A 1005 29.74 -1.70 -49.65
C ASN A 1005 30.85 -0.75 -49.16
N TYR A 1006 32.04 -1.26 -48.82
CA TYR A 1006 33.18 -0.48 -48.33
C TYR A 1006 34.50 -1.25 -48.40
N ASN A 1007 35.59 -0.60 -48.82
CA ASN A 1007 36.94 -1.15 -48.81
C ASN A 1007 37.65 -0.90 -47.46
N GLY A 1008 37.65 -1.89 -46.57
CA GLY A 1008 38.21 -1.79 -45.21
C GLY A 1008 37.37 -2.52 -44.15
N TYR A 1009 37.52 -2.10 -42.89
CA TYR A 1009 36.69 -2.56 -41.77
C TYR A 1009 35.50 -1.62 -41.54
N ALA A 1010 34.30 -2.15 -41.40
CA ALA A 1010 33.09 -1.38 -41.05
C ALA A 1010 32.38 -2.01 -39.85
N LEU A 1011 32.18 -1.24 -38.78
CA LEU A 1011 31.56 -1.68 -37.53
C LEU A 1011 30.13 -1.13 -37.41
N SER A 1012 29.16 -2.00 -37.13
CA SER A 1012 27.76 -1.62 -36.92
C SER A 1012 27.11 -2.45 -35.81
N VAL A 1013 26.04 -1.94 -35.20
CA VAL A 1013 25.26 -2.69 -34.20
C VAL A 1013 24.17 -3.50 -34.88
N ILE A 1014 24.00 -4.73 -34.43
CA ILE A 1014 22.94 -5.64 -34.86
C ILE A 1014 21.67 -5.30 -34.06
N SER A 1015 20.59 -4.96 -34.76
CA SER A 1015 19.29 -4.76 -34.11
C SER A 1015 18.77 -6.08 -33.52
N PRO A 1016 18.22 -6.08 -32.29
CA PRO A 1016 17.61 -7.29 -31.71
C PRO A 1016 16.24 -7.64 -32.31
N VAL A 1017 15.68 -6.82 -33.21
CA VAL A 1017 14.34 -7.00 -33.78
C VAL A 1017 14.33 -8.17 -34.79
N LYS A 1018 13.50 -9.19 -34.52
CA LYS A 1018 13.44 -10.47 -35.27
C LYS A 1018 13.09 -10.37 -36.76
N SER A 1019 12.70 -9.22 -37.30
CA SER A 1019 12.07 -9.14 -38.63
C SER A 1019 12.97 -8.72 -39.80
N LYS A 1020 14.24 -8.36 -39.59
CA LYS A 1020 15.27 -8.24 -40.66
C LYS A 1020 16.62 -7.97 -40.00
N LYS A 1021 17.72 -8.54 -40.52
CA LYS A 1021 19.13 -8.27 -40.13
C LYS A 1021 19.56 -6.81 -40.44
N ASN A 1022 18.76 -5.82 -40.09
CA ASN A 1022 19.06 -4.42 -40.35
C ASN A 1022 20.00 -3.87 -39.27
N GLN A 1023 20.94 -3.02 -39.70
CA GLN A 1023 21.88 -2.33 -38.83
C GLN A 1023 21.11 -1.29 -37.97
N SER A 1024 21.29 -1.27 -36.64
CA SER A 1024 20.79 -0.18 -35.78
C SER A 1024 21.92 0.83 -35.57
N SER A 1025 21.80 2.04 -36.12
CA SER A 1025 22.72 3.13 -35.75
C SER A 1025 22.22 3.99 -34.60
N ALA A 1026 20.94 3.87 -34.24
CA ALA A 1026 20.28 4.76 -33.31
C ALA A 1026 20.82 4.57 -31.88
N LEU A 1027 20.99 3.31 -31.43
CA LEU A 1027 21.42 3.01 -30.07
C LEU A 1027 22.78 3.62 -29.70
N MET A 1028 23.83 3.35 -30.50
CA MET A 1028 25.16 3.91 -30.20
C MET A 1028 25.26 5.39 -30.50
N LYS A 1029 24.54 5.91 -31.51
CA LYS A 1029 24.47 7.35 -31.72
C LYS A 1029 23.86 8.04 -30.50
N TYR A 1030 22.82 7.48 -29.89
CA TYR A 1030 22.22 8.02 -28.67
C TYR A 1030 23.21 8.04 -27.50
N VAL A 1031 23.77 6.86 -27.15
CA VAL A 1031 24.70 6.71 -26.00
C VAL A 1031 25.92 7.61 -26.15
N LEU A 1032 26.56 7.57 -27.32
CA LEU A 1032 27.80 8.30 -27.54
C LEU A 1032 27.57 9.81 -27.72
N HIS A 1033 26.44 10.23 -28.31
CA HIS A 1033 26.07 11.65 -28.34
C HIS A 1033 25.84 12.18 -26.92
N PHE A 1034 25.14 11.43 -26.08
CA PHE A 1034 24.94 11.82 -24.68
C PHE A 1034 26.27 11.95 -23.92
N LEU A 1035 27.17 10.98 -24.09
CA LEU A 1035 28.52 11.04 -23.52
C LEU A 1035 29.34 12.24 -24.04
N LEU A 1036 29.24 12.58 -25.32
CA LEU A 1036 29.92 13.75 -25.90
C LEU A 1036 29.45 15.05 -25.24
N ILE A 1037 28.17 15.16 -24.88
CA ILE A 1037 27.62 16.32 -24.17
C ILE A 1037 28.21 16.41 -22.75
N VAL A 1038 28.26 15.28 -22.04
CA VAL A 1038 28.66 15.25 -20.62
C VAL A 1038 30.18 15.36 -20.43
N GLU A 1039 30.99 14.68 -21.24
CA GLU A 1039 32.46 14.76 -21.14
C GLU A 1039 33.05 15.94 -21.93
N GLY A 1040 32.45 16.27 -23.06
CA GLY A 1040 33.02 17.20 -24.05
C GLY A 1040 34.17 16.57 -24.85
N LEU A 1041 34.35 17.02 -26.09
CA LEU A 1041 35.57 16.77 -26.84
C LEU A 1041 36.63 17.73 -26.30
N SER A 1042 37.67 17.21 -25.63
CA SER A 1042 38.82 18.04 -25.28
C SER A 1042 39.52 18.44 -26.58
N GLY A 1043 39.80 19.73 -26.76
CA GLY A 1043 40.76 20.21 -27.77
C GLY A 1043 42.14 19.62 -27.51
#